data_AF-A0A7G2SFL2-F1
#
_entry.id   AF-A0A7G2SFL2-F1
#
_cell.length_a   1.000
_cell.length_b   1.000
_cell.length_c   1.000
_cell.angle_alpha   90.00
_cell.angle_beta   90.00
_cell.angle_gamma   90.00
#
_symmetry.space_group_name_H-M   'P 1'
#
loop_
_entity.id
_entity.type
_entity.pdbx_description
1 polymer ?
#
loop_
_entity_poly.entity_id
_entity_poly.type
_entity_poly.pdbx_seq_one_letter_code
_entity_poly.pdbx_strand_id
1 'polypeptide(L)'
;MHIHLSDLYANMQEQLEHAPTALDGQLAIELVDRLRPSDTKNTDEIYKKFDVFVQSLLITPNAALTLQAYILRLINQYKQSGLYSDSGILSQDGFWNQLSKRMGAYVLPSIIDHKDLRSLIGQVFHQKSDKYWLDAIDDHRWEQLFQIIGQSNGNIEYKRAIYAEMIKAITVLSYRISGIGLYPEFINAQPELTEYESPFLVQNREIVDFIEKYKQQHYTGHEVAVIEPPDASQALVMFDQCRDVVLKIRRATKRIGVSLSLTYLLSLLEQCLDRIELLLNIVVADQNLRHRALGELLKDITEANYSEKSVRALLSTNSELVALQVTENASKTGEHYVSTDKKGFLGMYKAAAGAGAIIAIMATLKTLAARFTLAPLMQAFVYSMNYSLVFVLIHILHFTVATKQPAMTAAALAATVQQRRGSKNAQLAELAALIINIVRTQFIAILGNISIAIPVAAFIAFLWQMNLHEPLMTNAKAAKTLHDLNPFTSLAVPHAAIAGVCLFLSGLIAGYFDNMAVYRKVGPRLKMDSRLLKLMGQERLNKFADYIERNLGALAGNFLFGIMLGSMGTIGFILGLPLDIRHIAFASANFIQGLMTINGSPDIGLIIVSFMGVLLIGLTNLFVSFTLTIIVALRARRVRFEQWKPLAKLVMTHFLTRPSDFFWPPKRPLEIDDQHPSIEKTKN
;
A
#
# COMPACT_ATOMS: atom_id res chain seq x y z
N MET A 1 -20.93 -33.99 19.01
CA MET A 1 -21.53 -33.13 17.97
C MET A 1 -21.74 -34.01 16.76
N HIS A 2 -23.00 -34.34 16.45
CA HIS A 2 -23.35 -35.18 15.31
C HIS A 2 -23.76 -34.27 14.16
N ILE A 3 -23.05 -34.33 13.04
CA ILE A 3 -23.52 -33.72 11.80
C ILE A 3 -24.42 -34.75 11.15
N HIS A 4 -25.74 -34.53 11.18
CA HIS A 4 -26.66 -35.37 10.43
C HIS A 4 -26.59 -34.94 8.96
N LEU A 5 -26.14 -35.83 8.07
CA LEU A 5 -26.04 -35.60 6.62
C LEU A 5 -26.82 -36.63 5.79
N SER A 6 -27.39 -37.65 6.44
CA SER A 6 -28.10 -38.75 5.77
C SER A 6 -29.35 -38.28 5.01
N ASP A 7 -30.06 -37.29 5.56
CA ASP A 7 -31.19 -36.62 4.93
C ASP A 7 -30.76 -35.82 3.69
N LEU A 8 -29.63 -35.11 3.76
CA LEU A 8 -29.08 -34.41 2.60
C LEU A 8 -28.72 -35.35 1.45
N TYR A 9 -28.08 -36.49 1.75
CA TYR A 9 -27.77 -37.48 0.72
C TYR A 9 -29.04 -38.07 0.10
N ALA A 10 -30.09 -38.33 0.89
CA ALA A 10 -31.37 -38.81 0.38
C ALA A 10 -32.02 -37.76 -0.56
N ASN A 11 -32.04 -36.49 -0.15
CA ASN A 11 -32.59 -35.41 -0.98
C ASN A 11 -31.78 -35.21 -2.27
N MET A 12 -30.45 -35.31 -2.22
CA MET A 12 -29.60 -35.27 -3.42
C MET A 12 -29.89 -36.44 -4.36
N GLN A 13 -30.10 -37.64 -3.81
CA GLN A 13 -30.44 -38.83 -4.59
C GLN A 13 -31.81 -38.67 -5.27
N GLU A 14 -32.83 -38.24 -4.53
CA GLU A 14 -34.17 -37.97 -5.05
C GLU A 14 -34.12 -36.95 -6.20
N GLN A 15 -33.33 -35.89 -6.04
CA GLN A 15 -33.19 -34.88 -7.08
C GLN A 15 -32.47 -35.41 -8.33
N LEU A 16 -31.46 -36.26 -8.17
CA LEU A 16 -30.77 -36.92 -9.29
C LEU A 16 -31.67 -37.88 -10.07
N GLU A 17 -32.67 -38.48 -9.41
CA GLU A 17 -33.64 -39.40 -10.00
C GLU A 17 -34.84 -38.69 -10.66
N HIS A 18 -35.32 -37.58 -10.08
CA HIS A 18 -36.56 -36.93 -10.50
C HIS A 18 -36.38 -35.63 -11.30
N ALA A 19 -35.22 -34.97 -11.25
CA ALA A 19 -34.96 -33.71 -11.95
C ALA A 19 -33.79 -33.83 -12.96
N PRO A 20 -34.01 -34.42 -14.15
CA PRO A 20 -32.93 -34.67 -15.10
C PRO A 20 -32.34 -33.41 -15.78
N THR A 21 -32.99 -32.25 -15.69
CA THR A 21 -32.62 -31.05 -16.47
C THR A 21 -32.06 -29.87 -15.68
N ALA A 22 -32.41 -29.68 -14.40
CA ALA A 22 -31.85 -28.63 -13.56
C ALA A 22 -31.84 -29.07 -12.08
N LEU A 23 -30.67 -29.00 -11.46
CA LEU A 23 -30.49 -29.29 -10.04
C LEU A 23 -30.57 -27.98 -9.27
N ASP A 24 -31.16 -28.04 -8.09
CA ASP A 24 -31.22 -26.92 -7.15
C ASP A 24 -29.90 -26.87 -6.37
N GLY A 25 -29.25 -25.70 -6.38
CA GLY A 25 -28.03 -25.44 -5.62
C GLY A 25 -28.25 -25.36 -4.11
N GLN A 26 -29.51 -25.29 -3.63
CA GLN A 26 -29.82 -25.16 -2.20
C GLN A 26 -29.23 -26.28 -1.34
N LEU A 27 -29.19 -27.52 -1.85
CA LEU A 27 -28.59 -28.66 -1.12
C LEU A 27 -27.07 -28.51 -0.95
N ALA A 28 -26.38 -27.85 -1.88
CA ALA A 28 -24.96 -27.53 -1.73
C ALA A 28 -24.71 -26.44 -0.69
N ILE A 29 -25.60 -25.44 -0.61
CA ILE A 29 -25.57 -24.39 0.42
C ILE A 29 -25.76 -25.03 1.80
N GLU A 30 -26.78 -25.86 1.94
CA GLU A 30 -27.09 -26.54 3.20
C GLU A 30 -25.97 -27.49 3.66
N LEU A 31 -25.33 -28.19 2.72
CA LEU A 31 -24.15 -29.00 3.02
C LEU A 31 -23.05 -28.16 3.66
N VAL A 32 -22.65 -27.04 3.02
CA VAL A 32 -21.58 -26.18 3.55
C VAL A 32 -22.00 -25.52 4.87
N ASP A 33 -23.28 -25.16 5.03
CA ASP A 33 -23.79 -24.58 6.28
C ASP A 33 -23.68 -25.55 7.46
N ARG A 34 -23.93 -26.85 7.24
CA ARG A 34 -23.77 -27.89 8.27
C ARG A 34 -22.29 -28.18 8.57
N LEU A 35 -21.41 -28.05 7.58
CA LEU A 35 -19.96 -28.25 7.72
C LEU A 35 -19.25 -27.06 8.38
N ARG A 36 -19.75 -25.84 8.20
CA ARG A 36 -19.13 -24.62 8.72
C ARG A 36 -18.97 -24.67 10.24
N PRO A 37 -17.77 -24.47 10.79
CA PRO A 37 -17.57 -24.44 12.25
C PRO A 37 -18.25 -23.22 12.88
N SER A 38 -18.64 -23.35 14.16
CA SER A 38 -19.16 -22.22 14.94
C SER A 38 -18.09 -21.15 15.17
N ASP A 39 -16.84 -21.56 15.41
CA ASP A 39 -15.68 -20.66 15.36
C ASP A 39 -14.74 -21.06 14.22
N THR A 40 -14.67 -20.22 13.18
CA THR A 40 -13.82 -20.44 12.00
C THR A 40 -12.31 -20.36 12.27
N LYS A 41 -11.90 -20.10 13.52
CA LYS A 41 -10.49 -20.13 13.95
C LYS A 41 -10.19 -21.28 14.91
N ASN A 42 -11.19 -22.06 15.32
CA ASN A 42 -11.00 -23.21 16.18
C ASN A 42 -10.61 -24.44 15.34
N THR A 43 -9.31 -24.69 15.23
CA THR A 43 -8.74 -25.79 14.44
C THR A 43 -9.27 -27.16 14.87
N ASP A 44 -9.50 -27.40 16.16
CA ASP A 44 -10.01 -28.69 16.65
C ASP A 44 -11.45 -28.93 16.19
N GLU A 45 -12.29 -27.89 16.21
CA GLU A 45 -13.66 -27.96 15.70
C GLU A 45 -13.67 -28.22 14.19
N ILE A 46 -12.83 -27.51 13.44
CA ILE A 46 -12.69 -27.64 11.99
C ILE A 46 -12.33 -29.08 11.62
N TYR A 47 -11.25 -29.60 12.20
CA TYR A 47 -10.80 -30.97 11.95
C TYR A 47 -11.88 -31.99 12.32
N LYS A 48 -12.49 -31.85 13.49
CA LYS A 48 -13.53 -32.78 13.93
C LYS A 48 -14.76 -32.76 13.00
N LYS A 49 -15.21 -31.59 12.53
CA LYS A 49 -16.33 -31.50 11.58
C LYS A 49 -15.98 -32.13 10.25
N PHE A 50 -14.79 -31.84 9.74
CA PHE A 50 -14.33 -32.37 8.45
C PHE A 50 -14.15 -33.90 8.51
N ASP A 51 -13.56 -34.42 9.57
CA ASP A 51 -13.37 -35.86 9.77
C ASP A 51 -14.73 -36.59 9.91
N VAL A 52 -15.71 -35.98 10.61
CA VAL A 52 -17.09 -36.51 10.69
C VAL A 52 -17.78 -36.53 9.33
N PHE A 53 -17.55 -35.53 8.47
CA PHE A 53 -18.06 -35.51 7.11
C PHE A 53 -17.44 -36.59 6.22
N VAL A 54 -16.12 -36.76 6.28
CA VAL A 54 -15.44 -37.85 5.59
C VAL A 54 -15.96 -39.20 6.07
N GLN A 55 -16.13 -39.37 7.39
CA GLN A 55 -16.69 -40.58 7.97
C GLN A 55 -18.14 -40.83 7.54
N SER A 56 -18.99 -39.80 7.44
CA SER A 56 -20.39 -39.96 7.01
C SER A 56 -20.50 -40.47 5.58
N LEU A 57 -19.58 -40.07 4.69
CA LEU A 57 -19.49 -40.58 3.31
C LEU A 57 -19.08 -42.06 3.25
N LEU A 58 -18.27 -42.52 4.20
CA LEU A 58 -17.80 -43.91 4.27
C LEU A 58 -18.86 -44.86 4.85
N ILE A 59 -19.58 -44.43 5.88
CA ILE A 59 -20.55 -45.30 6.60
C ILE A 59 -21.94 -45.33 5.94
N THR A 60 -22.29 -44.31 5.15
CA THR A 60 -23.62 -44.23 4.52
C THR A 60 -23.58 -44.86 3.12
N PRO A 61 -24.41 -45.87 2.84
CA PRO A 61 -24.43 -46.52 1.52
C PRO A 61 -24.68 -45.50 0.40
N ASN A 62 -23.92 -45.62 -0.69
CA ASN A 62 -23.98 -44.77 -1.90
C ASN A 62 -23.72 -43.27 -1.70
N ALA A 63 -23.53 -42.76 -0.48
CA ALA A 63 -23.41 -41.31 -0.23
C ALA A 63 -22.29 -40.64 -1.03
N ALA A 64 -21.11 -41.28 -1.13
CA ALA A 64 -20.00 -40.77 -1.95
C ALA A 64 -20.37 -40.70 -3.45
N LEU A 65 -21.09 -41.69 -3.97
CA LEU A 65 -21.55 -41.74 -5.37
C LEU A 65 -22.59 -40.67 -5.65
N THR A 66 -23.57 -40.54 -4.76
CA THR A 66 -24.64 -39.53 -4.84
C THR A 66 -24.05 -38.13 -4.79
N LEU A 67 -23.17 -37.85 -3.83
CA LEU A 67 -22.52 -36.54 -3.70
C LEU A 67 -21.67 -36.22 -4.95
N GLN A 68 -20.90 -37.19 -5.45
CA GLN A 68 -20.12 -37.00 -6.68
C GLN A 68 -21.03 -36.65 -7.87
N ALA A 69 -22.08 -37.44 -8.09
CA ALA A 69 -23.00 -37.23 -9.20
C ALA A 69 -23.72 -35.88 -9.10
N TYR A 70 -24.19 -35.51 -7.91
CA TYR A 70 -24.85 -34.23 -7.63
C TYR A 70 -23.91 -33.05 -7.92
N ILE A 71 -22.70 -33.03 -7.35
CA ILE A 71 -21.74 -31.93 -7.53
C ILE A 71 -21.33 -31.81 -9.01
N LEU A 72 -20.98 -32.90 -9.67
CA LEU A 72 -20.55 -32.87 -11.07
C LEU A 72 -21.66 -32.36 -12.00
N ARG A 73 -22.91 -32.81 -11.80
CA ARG A 73 -24.05 -32.33 -12.60
C ARG A 73 -24.39 -30.88 -12.29
N LEU A 74 -24.34 -30.48 -11.02
CA LEU A 74 -24.62 -29.11 -10.60
C LEU A 74 -23.61 -28.14 -11.23
N ILE A 75 -22.31 -28.43 -11.14
CA ILE A 75 -21.25 -27.60 -11.75
C ILE A 75 -21.45 -27.43 -13.26
N ASN A 76 -21.83 -28.51 -13.96
CA ASN A 76 -22.04 -28.49 -15.41
C ASN A 76 -23.29 -27.70 -15.86
N GLN A 77 -24.18 -27.30 -14.95
CA GLN A 77 -25.32 -26.43 -15.28
C GLN A 77 -24.93 -24.95 -15.41
N TYR A 78 -23.77 -24.57 -14.86
CA TYR A 78 -23.28 -23.19 -14.86
C TYR A 78 -22.16 -23.00 -15.88
N LYS A 79 -21.96 -21.75 -16.30
CA LYS A 79 -20.79 -21.33 -17.07
C LYS A 79 -19.55 -21.37 -16.16
N GLN A 80 -18.55 -22.19 -16.52
CA GLN A 80 -17.41 -22.48 -15.63
C GLN A 80 -16.15 -21.68 -15.97
N SER A 81 -15.90 -21.40 -17.26
CA SER A 81 -14.63 -20.81 -17.73
C SER A 81 -14.14 -19.60 -16.92
N GLY A 82 -15.02 -18.63 -16.63
CA GLY A 82 -14.66 -17.43 -15.85
C GLY A 82 -14.29 -17.70 -14.39
N LEU A 83 -14.78 -18.80 -13.79
CA LEU A 83 -14.33 -19.22 -12.45
C LEU A 83 -12.86 -19.64 -12.49
N TYR A 84 -12.47 -20.44 -13.49
CA TYR A 84 -11.13 -20.98 -13.61
C TYR A 84 -10.11 -19.95 -14.09
N SER A 85 -10.47 -19.07 -15.04
CA SER A 85 -9.54 -18.12 -15.67
C SER A 85 -9.49 -16.72 -15.04
N ASP A 86 -10.54 -16.29 -14.33
CA ASP A 86 -10.63 -14.91 -13.83
C ASP A 86 -10.80 -14.81 -12.32
N SER A 87 -11.37 -15.81 -11.64
CA SER A 87 -11.60 -15.72 -10.21
C SER A 87 -10.28 -15.72 -9.42
N GLY A 88 -10.09 -14.69 -8.59
CA GLY A 88 -8.88 -14.48 -7.79
C GLY A 88 -7.75 -13.82 -8.55
N ILE A 89 -7.93 -13.56 -9.84
CA ILE A 89 -6.92 -12.97 -10.72
C ILE A 89 -7.24 -11.49 -10.95
N LEU A 90 -6.20 -10.64 -10.93
CA LEU A 90 -6.33 -9.22 -11.22
C LEU A 90 -6.82 -8.98 -12.66
N SER A 91 -7.58 -7.91 -12.90
CA SER A 91 -8.09 -7.58 -14.24
C SER A 91 -7.00 -6.92 -15.08
N GLN A 92 -6.98 -7.13 -16.39
CA GLN A 92 -6.08 -6.40 -17.29
C GLN A 92 -6.38 -4.88 -17.37
N ASP A 93 -7.54 -4.42 -16.90
CA ASP A 93 -7.94 -3.00 -16.91
C ASP A 93 -7.04 -2.07 -16.07
N GLY A 94 -6.18 -2.65 -15.23
CA GLY A 94 -5.27 -1.94 -14.35
C GLY A 94 -5.87 -1.53 -13.01
N PHE A 95 -4.99 -1.06 -12.12
CA PHE A 95 -5.31 -0.77 -10.72
C PHE A 95 -6.44 0.27 -10.54
N TRP A 96 -6.38 1.40 -11.24
CA TRP A 96 -7.33 2.50 -11.05
C TRP A 96 -8.75 2.13 -11.46
N ASN A 97 -8.89 1.37 -12.55
CA ASN A 97 -10.18 0.88 -13.00
C ASN A 97 -10.78 -0.11 -11.99
N GLN A 98 -9.98 -1.03 -11.45
CA GLN A 98 -10.45 -1.91 -10.37
C GLN A 98 -10.81 -1.14 -9.10
N LEU A 99 -10.01 -0.15 -8.70
CA LEU A 99 -10.28 0.66 -7.51
C LEU A 99 -11.60 1.43 -7.67
N SER A 100 -11.77 2.10 -8.82
CA SER A 100 -13.00 2.82 -9.18
C SER A 100 -14.21 1.88 -9.20
N LYS A 101 -14.10 0.71 -9.84
CA LYS A 101 -15.17 -0.30 -9.91
C LYS A 101 -15.57 -0.80 -8.52
N ARG A 102 -14.61 -1.11 -7.65
CA ARG A 102 -14.88 -1.59 -6.29
C ARG A 102 -15.45 -0.49 -5.39
N MET A 103 -14.97 0.75 -5.50
CA MET A 103 -15.56 1.90 -4.78
C MET A 103 -16.98 2.20 -5.26
N GLY A 104 -17.18 2.21 -6.58
CA GLY A 104 -18.49 2.37 -7.21
C GLY A 104 -19.48 1.29 -6.79
N ALA A 105 -19.02 0.05 -6.59
CA ALA A 105 -19.87 -1.04 -6.12
C ALA A 105 -20.44 -0.84 -4.70
N TYR A 106 -19.85 0.03 -3.87
CA TYR A 106 -20.45 0.43 -2.58
C TYR A 106 -21.63 1.38 -2.76
N VAL A 107 -21.66 2.14 -3.86
CA VAL A 107 -22.75 3.07 -4.19
C VAL A 107 -23.82 2.38 -5.04
N LEU A 108 -23.39 1.58 -6.01
CA LEU A 108 -24.25 0.86 -6.94
C LEU A 108 -23.76 -0.58 -7.11
N PRO A 109 -24.44 -1.58 -6.52
CA PRO A 109 -24.04 -2.99 -6.61
C PRO A 109 -23.93 -3.47 -8.06
N SER A 110 -22.97 -4.37 -8.32
CA SER A 110 -22.81 -5.00 -9.64
C SER A 110 -23.91 -6.04 -9.89
N ILE A 111 -24.32 -6.18 -11.15
CA ILE A 111 -25.28 -7.21 -11.58
C ILE A 111 -24.66 -8.60 -11.43
N ILE A 112 -25.40 -9.54 -10.84
CA ILE A 112 -25.00 -10.94 -10.66
C ILE A 112 -25.52 -11.75 -11.86
N ASP A 113 -24.63 -12.42 -12.60
CA ASP A 113 -25.05 -13.41 -13.62
C ASP A 113 -25.37 -14.73 -12.91
N HIS A 114 -26.65 -15.04 -12.74
CA HIS A 114 -27.11 -16.27 -12.09
C HIS A 114 -26.73 -17.56 -12.84
N LYS A 115 -26.28 -17.45 -14.10
CA LYS A 115 -25.80 -18.60 -14.89
C LYS A 115 -24.28 -18.84 -14.75
N ASP A 116 -23.56 -17.97 -14.05
CA ASP A 116 -22.13 -18.09 -13.82
C ASP A 116 -21.86 -18.93 -12.56
N LEU A 117 -20.90 -19.87 -12.64
CA LEU A 117 -20.54 -20.73 -11.52
C LEU A 117 -19.99 -19.92 -10.33
N ARG A 118 -19.39 -18.75 -10.58
CA ARG A 118 -18.98 -17.80 -9.53
C ARG A 118 -20.15 -17.38 -8.64
N SER A 119 -21.34 -17.25 -9.21
CA SER A 119 -22.54 -16.88 -8.46
C SER A 119 -22.97 -18.01 -7.52
N LEU A 120 -22.90 -19.27 -7.95
CA LEU A 120 -23.17 -20.42 -7.09
C LEU A 120 -22.15 -20.51 -5.95
N ILE A 121 -20.86 -20.41 -6.25
CA ILE A 121 -19.80 -20.41 -5.23
C ILE A 121 -20.06 -19.31 -4.19
N GLY A 122 -20.47 -18.12 -4.63
CA GLY A 122 -20.77 -17.02 -3.72
C GLY A 122 -22.01 -17.23 -2.84
N GLN A 123 -22.92 -18.12 -3.22
CA GLN A 123 -24.07 -18.55 -2.42
C GLN A 123 -23.71 -19.68 -1.45
N VAL A 124 -22.93 -20.67 -1.93
CA VAL A 124 -22.47 -21.81 -1.13
C VAL A 124 -21.51 -21.35 -0.03
N PHE A 125 -20.50 -20.57 -0.38
CA PHE A 125 -19.57 -19.94 0.55
C PHE A 125 -19.95 -18.47 0.70
N HIS A 126 -21.04 -18.21 1.42
CA HIS A 126 -21.61 -16.87 1.58
C HIS A 126 -21.07 -16.10 2.80
N GLN A 127 -20.39 -16.75 3.76
CA GLN A 127 -19.75 -16.06 4.89
C GLN A 127 -18.29 -15.68 4.64
N LYS A 128 -17.93 -14.41 4.88
CA LYS A 128 -16.55 -13.91 4.71
C LYS A 128 -15.50 -14.71 5.50
N SER A 129 -15.92 -15.34 6.58
CA SER A 129 -15.10 -16.20 7.43
C SER A 129 -14.82 -17.58 6.84
N ASP A 130 -15.50 -17.96 5.75
CA ASP A 130 -15.38 -19.30 5.15
C ASP A 130 -13.97 -19.63 4.69
N LYS A 131 -13.24 -18.62 4.21
CA LYS A 131 -11.84 -18.79 3.83
C LYS A 131 -10.94 -19.25 4.97
N TYR A 132 -11.22 -18.88 6.23
CA TYR A 132 -10.31 -19.18 7.35
C TYR A 132 -10.37 -20.65 7.74
N TRP A 133 -11.55 -21.27 7.71
CA TRP A 133 -11.67 -22.68 8.07
C TRP A 133 -11.25 -23.59 6.92
N LEU A 134 -11.47 -23.18 5.66
CA LEU A 134 -11.00 -23.92 4.49
C LEU A 134 -9.47 -23.93 4.40
N ASP A 135 -8.82 -22.79 4.65
CA ASP A 135 -7.37 -22.64 4.65
C ASP A 135 -6.70 -23.44 5.80
N ALA A 136 -7.42 -23.64 6.91
CA ALA A 136 -6.94 -24.43 8.04
C ALA A 136 -6.97 -25.95 7.80
N ILE A 137 -7.65 -26.45 6.76
CA ILE A 137 -7.71 -27.89 6.46
C ILE A 137 -6.42 -28.34 5.78
N ASP A 138 -5.74 -29.30 6.42
CA ASP A 138 -4.49 -29.89 5.90
C ASP A 138 -4.69 -30.65 4.59
N ASP A 139 -3.66 -30.68 3.75
CA ASP A 139 -3.69 -31.33 2.44
C ASP A 139 -4.09 -32.81 2.49
N HIS A 140 -3.70 -33.54 3.54
CA HIS A 140 -4.05 -34.96 3.69
C HIS A 140 -5.57 -35.19 3.82
N ARG A 141 -6.30 -34.24 4.42
CA ARG A 141 -7.77 -34.31 4.57
C ARG A 141 -8.46 -34.04 3.24
N TRP A 142 -7.94 -33.10 2.46
CA TRP A 142 -8.39 -32.88 1.09
C TRP A 142 -8.16 -34.13 0.22
N GLU A 143 -6.97 -34.73 0.32
CA GLU A 143 -6.66 -36.00 -0.35
C GLU A 143 -7.67 -37.09 0.00
N GLN A 144 -7.95 -37.31 1.28
CA GLN A 144 -8.92 -38.31 1.73
C GLN A 144 -10.32 -38.05 1.16
N LEU A 145 -10.80 -36.80 1.24
CA LEU A 145 -12.12 -36.44 0.73
C LEU A 145 -12.24 -36.72 -0.77
N PHE A 146 -11.31 -36.21 -1.57
CA PHE A 146 -11.35 -36.38 -3.03
C PHE A 146 -11.03 -37.80 -3.47
N GLN A 147 -10.25 -38.57 -2.69
CA GLN A 147 -10.08 -39.99 -2.92
C GLN A 147 -11.41 -40.74 -2.78
N ILE A 148 -12.18 -40.48 -1.72
CA ILE A 148 -13.48 -41.15 -1.48
C ILE A 148 -14.49 -40.76 -2.56
N ILE A 149 -14.62 -39.46 -2.86
CA ILE A 149 -15.54 -38.98 -3.89
C ILE A 149 -15.07 -39.42 -5.29
N GLY A 150 -13.76 -39.53 -5.50
CA GLY A 150 -13.13 -39.84 -6.79
C GLY A 150 -13.12 -41.32 -7.18
N GLN A 151 -13.33 -42.25 -6.24
CA GLN A 151 -13.28 -43.71 -6.47
C GLN A 151 -14.24 -44.24 -7.54
N SER A 152 -15.35 -43.54 -7.79
CA SER A 152 -16.32 -43.96 -8.81
C SER A 152 -15.85 -43.69 -10.23
N ASN A 153 -15.83 -44.74 -11.05
CA ASN A 153 -15.65 -44.66 -12.50
C ASN A 153 -16.90 -44.15 -13.26
N GLY A 154 -17.98 -43.78 -12.55
CA GLY A 154 -19.17 -43.19 -13.15
C GLY A 154 -19.02 -41.71 -13.56
N ASN A 155 -20.07 -41.16 -14.19
CA ASN A 155 -20.17 -39.75 -14.59
C ASN A 155 -19.02 -39.23 -15.47
N ILE A 156 -18.43 -40.10 -16.30
CA ILE A 156 -17.26 -39.79 -17.14
C ILE A 156 -17.52 -38.57 -18.03
N GLU A 157 -18.70 -38.48 -18.65
CA GLU A 157 -19.05 -37.35 -19.53
C GLU A 157 -19.07 -36.00 -18.78
N TYR A 158 -19.59 -35.96 -17.55
CA TYR A 158 -19.59 -34.74 -16.72
C TYR A 158 -18.19 -34.35 -16.25
N LYS A 159 -17.34 -35.33 -15.91
CA LYS A 159 -15.93 -35.10 -15.60
C LYS A 159 -15.19 -34.54 -16.83
N ARG A 160 -15.41 -35.14 -18.01
CA ARG A 160 -14.83 -34.71 -19.28
C ARG A 160 -15.23 -33.28 -19.64
N ALA A 161 -16.51 -32.91 -19.43
CA ALA A 161 -16.99 -31.56 -19.68
C ALA A 161 -16.31 -30.52 -18.77
N ILE A 162 -16.13 -30.81 -17.48
CA ILE A 162 -15.39 -29.93 -16.54
C ILE A 162 -13.93 -29.78 -16.97
N TYR A 163 -13.25 -30.89 -17.30
CA TYR A 163 -11.86 -30.82 -17.79
C TYR A 163 -11.75 -30.01 -19.09
N ALA A 164 -12.72 -30.13 -20.00
CA ALA A 164 -12.74 -29.32 -21.23
C ALA A 164 -12.86 -27.80 -20.92
N GLU A 165 -13.64 -27.40 -19.92
CA GLU A 165 -13.70 -26.01 -19.46
C GLU A 165 -12.40 -25.56 -18.78
N MET A 166 -11.75 -26.42 -18.00
CA MET A 166 -10.42 -26.14 -17.42
C MET A 166 -9.35 -25.97 -18.50
N ILE A 167 -9.36 -26.81 -19.55
CA ILE A 167 -8.47 -26.69 -20.70
C ILE A 167 -8.68 -25.36 -21.43
N LYS A 168 -9.93 -24.92 -21.63
CA LYS A 168 -10.21 -23.59 -22.18
C LYS A 168 -9.64 -22.47 -21.31
N ALA A 169 -9.77 -22.59 -19.99
CA ALA A 169 -9.20 -21.62 -19.05
C ALA A 169 -7.66 -21.60 -19.10
N ILE A 170 -7.01 -22.78 -19.18
CA ILE A 170 -5.56 -22.91 -19.40
C ILE A 170 -5.14 -22.19 -20.68
N THR A 171 -5.87 -22.35 -21.80
CA THR A 171 -5.61 -21.62 -23.05
C THR A 171 -5.66 -20.10 -22.82
N VAL A 172 -6.73 -19.60 -22.18
CA VAL A 172 -6.91 -18.16 -21.92
C VAL A 172 -5.79 -17.60 -21.04
N LEU A 173 -5.42 -18.30 -19.98
CA LEU A 173 -4.35 -17.90 -19.06
C LEU A 173 -3.00 -17.86 -19.77
N SER A 174 -2.71 -18.84 -20.63
CA SER A 174 -1.47 -18.90 -21.38
C SER A 174 -1.34 -17.73 -22.39
N TYR A 175 -2.41 -17.38 -23.10
CA TYR A 175 -2.41 -16.18 -23.94
C TYR A 175 -2.29 -14.89 -23.12
N ARG A 176 -2.91 -14.84 -21.95
CA ARG A 176 -2.80 -13.70 -21.02
C ARG A 176 -1.36 -13.51 -20.54
N ILE A 177 -0.67 -14.58 -20.16
CA ILE A 177 0.76 -14.58 -19.78
C ILE A 177 1.61 -14.02 -20.92
N SER A 178 1.40 -14.54 -22.13
CA SER A 178 2.10 -14.07 -23.35
C SER A 178 1.89 -12.58 -23.59
N GLY A 179 0.63 -12.12 -23.53
CA GLY A 179 0.28 -10.71 -23.72
C GLY A 179 0.93 -9.80 -22.69
N ILE A 180 0.93 -10.21 -21.41
CA ILE A 180 1.57 -9.45 -20.32
C ILE A 180 3.09 -9.32 -20.56
N GLY A 181 3.73 -10.41 -20.99
CA GLY A 181 5.16 -10.43 -21.27
C GLY A 181 5.62 -9.47 -22.37
N LEU A 182 4.69 -9.01 -23.23
CA LEU A 182 4.95 -8.06 -24.32
C LEU A 182 4.70 -6.59 -23.94
N TYR A 183 4.26 -6.30 -22.72
CA TYR A 183 4.04 -4.91 -22.30
C TYR A 183 5.35 -4.12 -22.30
N PRO A 184 5.34 -2.85 -22.73
CA PRO A 184 6.54 -2.00 -22.71
C PRO A 184 7.19 -1.92 -21.33
N GLU A 185 6.41 -1.99 -20.26
CA GLU A 185 6.91 -2.01 -18.89
C GLU A 185 7.85 -3.20 -18.60
N PHE A 186 7.58 -4.38 -19.17
CA PHE A 186 8.43 -5.57 -19.04
C PHE A 186 9.70 -5.44 -19.90
N ILE A 187 9.54 -5.00 -21.14
CA ILE A 187 10.66 -4.79 -22.08
C ILE A 187 11.63 -3.74 -21.55
N ASN A 188 11.13 -2.64 -20.99
CA ASN A 188 11.97 -1.61 -20.37
C ASN A 188 12.75 -2.14 -19.15
N ALA A 189 12.16 -3.09 -18.42
CA ALA A 189 12.79 -3.67 -17.24
C ALA A 189 13.79 -4.77 -17.56
N GLN A 190 13.55 -5.55 -18.63
CA GLN A 190 14.41 -6.61 -19.11
C GLN A 190 14.47 -6.57 -20.65
N PRO A 191 15.38 -5.75 -21.24
CA PRO A 191 15.49 -5.61 -22.70
C PRO A 191 15.80 -6.92 -23.43
N GLU A 192 16.48 -7.86 -22.74
CA GLU A 192 16.79 -9.21 -23.23
C GLU A 192 15.54 -9.98 -23.72
N LEU A 193 14.34 -9.63 -23.22
CA LEU A 193 13.06 -10.21 -23.69
C LEU A 193 12.74 -9.91 -25.15
N THR A 194 13.40 -8.90 -25.75
CA THR A 194 13.28 -8.58 -27.18
C THR A 194 14.44 -9.17 -28.00
N GLU A 195 15.58 -9.43 -27.37
CA GLU A 195 16.78 -9.96 -28.03
C GLU A 195 16.71 -11.49 -28.24
N TYR A 196 16.04 -12.19 -27.33
CA TYR A 196 15.85 -13.65 -27.37
C TYR A 196 14.36 -14.01 -27.39
N GLU A 197 14.06 -15.27 -27.72
CA GLU A 197 12.70 -15.79 -27.63
C GLU A 197 12.22 -15.76 -26.16
N SER A 198 11.20 -14.94 -25.90
CA SER A 198 10.70 -14.70 -24.55
C SER A 198 10.06 -15.97 -23.95
N PRO A 199 10.42 -16.39 -22.72
CA PRO A 199 9.79 -17.54 -22.05
C PRO A 199 8.26 -17.42 -21.96
N PHE A 200 7.74 -16.20 -21.89
CA PHE A 200 6.29 -15.93 -21.87
C PHE A 200 5.59 -16.33 -23.17
N LEU A 201 6.30 -16.31 -24.30
CA LEU A 201 5.78 -16.77 -25.60
C LEU A 201 5.99 -18.28 -25.75
N VAL A 202 7.16 -18.80 -25.36
CA VAL A 202 7.49 -20.22 -25.47
C VAL A 202 6.52 -21.07 -24.65
N GLN A 203 6.17 -20.66 -23.42
CA GLN A 203 5.17 -21.38 -22.62
C GLN A 203 3.82 -21.54 -23.35
N ASN A 204 3.43 -20.57 -24.20
CA ASN A 204 2.17 -20.65 -24.93
C ASN A 204 2.23 -21.68 -26.05
N ARG A 205 3.36 -21.77 -26.74
CA ARG A 205 3.57 -22.84 -27.72
C ARG A 205 3.47 -24.22 -27.07
N GLU A 206 4.18 -24.43 -25.96
CA GLU A 206 4.15 -25.71 -25.24
C GLU A 206 2.75 -26.06 -24.72
N ILE A 207 1.97 -25.07 -24.26
CA ILE A 207 0.58 -25.27 -23.84
C ILE A 207 -0.34 -25.58 -25.02
N VAL A 208 -0.18 -24.89 -26.16
CA VAL A 208 -0.97 -25.19 -27.38
C VAL A 208 -0.67 -26.62 -27.85
N ASP A 209 0.59 -27.01 -27.91
CA ASP A 209 1.03 -28.36 -28.29
C ASP A 209 0.46 -29.42 -27.32
N PHE A 210 0.47 -29.15 -26.01
CA PHE A 210 -0.17 -30.00 -25.00
C PHE A 210 -1.68 -30.15 -25.26
N ILE A 211 -2.39 -29.04 -25.52
CA ILE A 211 -3.84 -29.05 -25.77
C ILE A 211 -4.19 -29.81 -27.05
N GLU A 212 -3.38 -29.70 -28.10
CA GLU A 212 -3.58 -30.46 -29.34
C GLU A 212 -3.45 -31.96 -29.10
N LYS A 213 -2.40 -32.39 -28.40
CA LYS A 213 -2.21 -33.80 -28.00
C LYS A 213 -3.37 -34.29 -27.14
N TYR A 214 -3.80 -33.48 -26.17
CA TYR A 214 -4.95 -33.78 -25.31
C TYR A 214 -6.22 -34.02 -26.13
N LYS A 215 -6.53 -33.13 -27.09
CA LYS A 215 -7.71 -33.27 -27.97
C LYS A 215 -7.65 -34.51 -28.85
N GLN A 216 -6.48 -34.85 -29.40
CA GLN A 216 -6.30 -36.03 -30.26
C GLN A 216 -6.56 -37.34 -29.52
N GLN A 217 -6.10 -37.44 -28.26
CA GLN A 217 -6.39 -38.59 -27.39
C GLN A 217 -7.88 -38.72 -27.06
N HIS A 218 -8.59 -37.59 -26.93
CA HIS A 218 -10.03 -37.59 -26.67
C HIS A 218 -10.90 -37.91 -27.90
N TYR A 219 -10.42 -37.69 -29.12
CA TYR A 219 -11.19 -37.87 -30.35
C TYR A 219 -11.19 -39.32 -30.88
N THR A 220 -10.20 -40.14 -30.49
CA THR A 220 -10.01 -41.51 -31.00
C THR A 220 -10.75 -42.60 -30.22
N GLY A 221 -11.60 -42.24 -29.26
CA GLY A 221 -12.15 -43.15 -28.26
C GLY A 221 -12.88 -44.37 -28.80
N HIS A 222 -12.27 -45.56 -28.69
CA HIS A 222 -12.98 -46.85 -28.73
C HIS A 222 -12.44 -47.96 -27.82
N GLU A 223 -11.38 -47.75 -27.03
CA GLU A 223 -11.00 -48.74 -26.01
C GLU A 223 -10.62 -48.05 -24.70
N VAL A 224 -11.11 -48.61 -23.60
CA VAL A 224 -10.75 -48.27 -22.21
C VAL A 224 -9.32 -48.73 -21.96
N ALA A 225 -8.36 -48.18 -22.69
CA ALA A 225 -6.97 -48.22 -22.31
C ALA A 225 -6.72 -46.99 -21.43
N VAL A 226 -6.02 -47.20 -20.31
CA VAL A 226 -5.46 -46.15 -19.46
C VAL A 226 -4.42 -45.41 -20.30
N ILE A 227 -4.86 -44.48 -21.15
CA ILE A 227 -3.95 -43.63 -21.92
C ILE A 227 -3.46 -42.56 -20.95
N GLU A 228 -2.16 -42.58 -20.66
CA GLU A 228 -1.54 -41.53 -19.84
C GLU A 228 -1.82 -40.15 -20.44
N PRO A 229 -2.20 -39.15 -19.62
CA PRO A 229 -2.39 -37.79 -20.10
C PRO A 229 -1.12 -37.29 -20.79
N PRO A 230 -1.22 -36.37 -21.76
CA PRO A 230 -0.06 -35.89 -22.49
C PRO A 230 0.95 -35.27 -21.53
N ASP A 231 2.24 -35.50 -21.78
CA ASP A 231 3.30 -34.92 -20.97
C ASP A 231 3.26 -33.38 -21.03
N ALA A 232 3.08 -32.75 -19.87
CA ALA A 232 3.06 -31.31 -19.70
C ALA A 232 4.34 -30.76 -19.07
N SER A 233 5.37 -31.59 -18.89
CA SER A 233 6.62 -31.24 -18.21
C SER A 233 7.33 -30.04 -18.85
N GLN A 234 7.33 -29.94 -20.18
CA GLN A 234 7.94 -28.79 -20.88
C GLN A 234 7.25 -27.47 -20.55
N ALA A 235 5.91 -27.46 -20.45
CA ALA A 235 5.16 -26.27 -20.07
C ALA A 235 5.46 -25.86 -18.62
N LEU A 236 5.57 -26.82 -17.69
CA LEU A 236 5.94 -26.56 -16.30
C LEU A 236 7.34 -25.93 -16.19
N VAL A 237 8.33 -26.46 -16.94
CA VAL A 237 9.68 -25.88 -17.00
C VAL A 237 9.64 -24.44 -17.54
N MET A 238 8.81 -24.17 -18.54
CA MET A 238 8.65 -22.79 -19.05
C MET A 238 7.98 -21.86 -18.03
N PHE A 239 7.08 -22.35 -17.18
CA PHE A 239 6.50 -21.55 -16.09
C PHE A 239 7.57 -21.16 -15.06
N ASP A 240 8.46 -22.08 -14.69
CA ASP A 240 9.60 -21.76 -13.81
C ASP A 240 10.52 -20.69 -14.43
N GLN A 241 10.80 -20.79 -15.74
CA GLN A 241 11.57 -19.76 -16.44
C GLN A 241 10.84 -18.40 -16.47
N CYS A 242 9.52 -18.40 -16.63
CA CYS A 242 8.72 -17.19 -16.51
C CYS A 242 8.84 -16.56 -15.10
N ARG A 243 8.82 -17.38 -14.05
CA ARG A 243 9.01 -16.93 -12.65
C ARG A 243 10.41 -16.35 -12.44
N ASP A 244 11.43 -16.95 -13.02
CA ASP A 244 12.80 -16.43 -12.96
C ASP A 244 12.92 -15.04 -13.59
N VAL A 245 12.27 -14.82 -14.75
CA VAL A 245 12.20 -13.50 -15.38
C VAL A 245 11.48 -12.49 -14.47
N VAL A 246 10.35 -12.87 -13.87
CA VAL A 246 9.63 -12.02 -12.90
C VAL A 246 10.53 -11.63 -11.73
N LEU A 247 11.31 -12.58 -11.18
CA LEU A 247 12.27 -12.31 -10.12
C LEU A 247 13.39 -11.37 -10.56
N LYS A 248 13.92 -11.53 -11.79
CA LYS A 248 14.91 -10.61 -12.37
C LYS A 248 14.34 -9.20 -12.52
N ILE A 249 13.13 -9.06 -13.06
CA ILE A 249 12.44 -7.76 -13.19
C ILE A 249 12.25 -7.10 -11.81
N ARG A 250 11.80 -7.87 -10.80
CA ARG A 250 11.68 -7.39 -9.40
C ARG A 250 13.00 -6.94 -8.78
N ARG A 251 14.13 -7.43 -9.26
CA ARG A 251 15.47 -6.96 -8.84
C ARG A 251 15.88 -5.72 -9.63
N ALA A 252 15.63 -5.69 -10.94
CA ALA A 252 15.97 -4.58 -11.83
C ALA A 252 15.21 -3.29 -11.48
N THR A 253 13.94 -3.41 -11.10
CA THR A 253 13.05 -2.31 -10.65
C THR A 253 13.64 -1.45 -9.54
N LYS A 254 14.50 -2.01 -8.66
CA LYS A 254 15.22 -1.24 -7.64
C LYS A 254 16.16 -0.18 -8.20
N ARG A 255 16.68 -0.40 -9.43
CA ARG A 255 17.65 0.49 -10.10
C ARG A 255 16.98 1.45 -11.06
N ILE A 256 16.04 0.95 -11.86
CA ILE A 256 15.40 1.72 -12.95
C ILE A 256 14.12 2.46 -12.53
N GLY A 257 13.66 2.29 -11.28
CA GLY A 257 12.37 2.80 -10.82
C GLY A 257 11.21 1.90 -11.24
N VAL A 258 10.01 2.16 -10.72
CA VAL A 258 8.85 1.26 -10.90
C VAL A 258 7.58 2.03 -11.16
N SER A 259 6.72 1.55 -12.04
CA SER A 259 5.36 2.07 -12.13
C SER A 259 4.38 1.20 -11.34
N LEU A 260 3.30 1.83 -10.84
CA LEU A 260 2.14 1.10 -10.33
C LEU A 260 1.62 0.07 -11.35
N SER A 261 1.67 0.42 -12.65
CA SER A 261 1.33 -0.47 -13.77
C SER A 261 2.20 -1.74 -13.76
N LEU A 262 3.53 -1.60 -13.74
CA LEU A 262 4.46 -2.73 -13.73
C LEU A 262 4.25 -3.63 -12.50
N THR A 263 4.12 -3.06 -11.31
CA THR A 263 3.85 -3.80 -10.07
C THR A 263 2.55 -4.61 -10.16
N TYR A 264 1.51 -3.99 -10.71
CA TYR A 264 0.22 -4.63 -10.92
C TYR A 264 0.30 -5.76 -11.95
N LEU A 265 0.97 -5.53 -13.09
CA LEU A 265 1.17 -6.53 -14.14
C LEU A 265 2.02 -7.72 -13.66
N LEU A 266 3.06 -7.49 -12.84
CA LEU A 266 3.85 -8.57 -12.23
C LEU A 266 2.99 -9.44 -11.30
N SER A 267 2.14 -8.83 -10.50
CA SER A 267 1.24 -9.56 -9.59
C SER A 267 0.19 -10.35 -10.38
N LEU A 268 -0.38 -9.74 -11.42
CA LEU A 268 -1.29 -10.40 -12.35
C LEU A 268 -0.62 -11.60 -13.05
N LEU A 269 0.62 -11.42 -13.53
CA LEU A 269 1.38 -12.47 -14.19
C LEU A 269 1.64 -13.67 -13.27
N GLU A 270 2.07 -13.43 -12.03
CA GLU A 270 2.26 -14.49 -11.03
C GLU A 270 0.95 -15.25 -10.77
N GLN A 271 -0.16 -14.53 -10.55
CA GLN A 271 -1.47 -15.16 -10.36
C GLN A 271 -1.90 -16.01 -11.56
N CYS A 272 -1.57 -15.58 -12.79
CA CYS A 272 -1.86 -16.36 -14.00
C CYS A 272 -0.99 -17.61 -14.07
N LEU A 273 0.31 -17.51 -13.74
CA LEU A 273 1.24 -18.64 -13.70
C LEU A 273 0.84 -19.66 -12.62
N ASP A 274 0.49 -19.20 -11.41
CA ASP A 274 0.04 -20.06 -10.31
C ASP A 274 -1.26 -20.78 -10.68
N ARG A 275 -2.22 -20.06 -11.28
CA ARG A 275 -3.49 -20.66 -11.68
C ARG A 275 -3.35 -21.65 -12.84
N ILE A 276 -2.56 -21.35 -13.86
CA ILE A 276 -2.39 -22.27 -15.00
C ILE A 276 -1.69 -23.55 -14.56
N GLU A 277 -0.67 -23.45 -13.69
CA GLU A 277 0.02 -24.58 -13.09
C GLU A 277 -0.92 -25.44 -12.22
N LEU A 278 -1.73 -24.79 -11.38
CA LEU A 278 -2.74 -25.46 -10.56
C LEU A 278 -3.76 -26.24 -11.40
N LEU A 279 -4.30 -25.62 -12.45
CA LEU A 279 -5.25 -26.28 -13.36
C LEU A 279 -4.59 -27.42 -14.14
N LEU A 280 -3.34 -27.26 -14.55
CA LEU A 280 -2.58 -28.29 -15.26
C LEU A 280 -2.32 -29.50 -14.35
N ASN A 281 -1.99 -29.27 -13.09
CA ASN A 281 -1.86 -30.33 -12.08
C ASN A 281 -3.17 -31.08 -11.86
N ILE A 282 -4.33 -30.40 -11.92
CA ILE A 282 -5.64 -31.08 -11.82
C ILE A 282 -5.88 -31.99 -13.04
N VAL A 283 -5.47 -31.57 -14.24
CA VAL A 283 -5.71 -32.31 -15.49
C VAL A 283 -4.74 -33.48 -15.67
N VAL A 284 -3.44 -33.28 -15.38
CA VAL A 284 -2.36 -34.17 -15.82
C VAL A 284 -1.79 -35.01 -14.68
N ALA A 285 -1.79 -34.53 -13.45
CA ALA A 285 -1.05 -35.17 -12.37
C ALA A 285 -1.65 -36.52 -11.92
N ASP A 286 -0.83 -37.24 -11.14
CA ASP A 286 -1.29 -38.42 -10.40
C ASP A 286 -2.46 -38.10 -9.45
N GLN A 287 -3.13 -39.13 -8.94
CA GLN A 287 -4.33 -38.95 -8.13
C GLN A 287 -4.08 -38.11 -6.87
N ASN A 288 -2.95 -38.29 -6.19
CA ASN A 288 -2.68 -37.60 -4.92
C ASN A 288 -2.44 -36.10 -5.17
N LEU A 289 -1.59 -35.77 -6.14
CA LEU A 289 -1.32 -34.38 -6.49
C LEU A 289 -2.56 -33.68 -7.05
N ARG A 290 -3.38 -34.39 -7.83
CA ARG A 290 -4.67 -33.89 -8.32
C ARG A 290 -5.63 -33.55 -7.17
N HIS A 291 -5.75 -34.42 -6.17
CA HIS A 291 -6.63 -34.18 -5.02
C HIS A 291 -6.17 -32.96 -4.20
N ARG A 292 -4.86 -32.79 -4.00
CA ARG A 292 -4.31 -31.58 -3.37
C ARG A 292 -4.67 -30.33 -4.16
N ALA A 293 -4.42 -30.36 -5.48
CA ALA A 293 -4.69 -29.23 -6.37
C ALA A 293 -6.18 -28.86 -6.40
N LEU A 294 -7.11 -29.83 -6.31
CA LEU A 294 -8.55 -29.54 -6.17
C LEU A 294 -8.88 -28.82 -4.85
N GLY A 295 -8.27 -29.22 -3.74
CA GLY A 295 -8.41 -28.56 -2.45
C GLY A 295 -7.87 -27.12 -2.47
N GLU A 296 -6.70 -26.93 -3.08
CA GLU A 296 -6.10 -25.61 -3.28
C GLU A 296 -6.96 -24.71 -4.18
N LEU A 297 -7.49 -25.23 -5.29
CA LEU A 297 -8.40 -24.48 -6.16
C LEU A 297 -9.66 -24.03 -5.42
N LEU A 298 -10.23 -24.88 -4.55
CA LEU A 298 -11.40 -24.54 -3.76
C LEU A 298 -11.09 -23.45 -2.72
N LYS A 299 -9.94 -23.53 -2.04
CA LYS A 299 -9.45 -22.50 -1.11
C LYS A 299 -9.32 -21.15 -1.82
N ASP A 300 -8.62 -21.14 -2.95
CA ASP A 300 -8.38 -19.93 -3.76
C ASP A 300 -9.67 -19.25 -4.22
N ILE A 301 -10.58 -20.03 -4.83
CA ILE A 301 -11.83 -19.52 -5.39
C ILE A 301 -12.73 -18.97 -4.28
N THR A 302 -12.74 -19.60 -3.10
CA THR A 302 -13.52 -19.14 -1.96
C THR A 302 -12.95 -17.82 -1.40
N GLU A 303 -11.63 -17.69 -1.30
CA GLU A 303 -11.01 -16.42 -0.94
C GLU A 303 -11.29 -15.32 -1.98
N ALA A 304 -11.22 -15.67 -3.26
CA ALA A 304 -11.46 -14.77 -4.38
C ALA A 304 -12.84 -14.11 -4.34
N ASN A 305 -13.90 -14.87 -4.03
CA ASN A 305 -15.28 -14.38 -3.93
C ASN A 305 -15.42 -13.15 -2.99
N TYR A 306 -14.58 -13.06 -1.95
CA TYR A 306 -14.55 -11.90 -1.04
C TYR A 306 -13.50 -10.87 -1.43
N SER A 307 -12.31 -11.32 -1.82
CA SER A 307 -11.20 -10.43 -2.08
C SER A 307 -11.50 -9.52 -3.29
N GLU A 308 -12.25 -10.00 -4.28
CA GLU A 308 -12.64 -9.24 -5.48
C GLU A 308 -13.58 -8.05 -5.19
N LYS A 309 -14.43 -8.16 -4.17
CA LYS A 309 -15.39 -7.11 -3.78
C LYS A 309 -14.78 -6.08 -2.83
N SER A 310 -13.59 -6.36 -2.28
CA SER A 310 -12.99 -5.57 -1.21
C SER A 310 -11.97 -4.55 -1.72
N VAL A 311 -12.21 -3.26 -1.47
CA VAL A 311 -11.20 -2.19 -1.71
C VAL A 311 -10.00 -2.41 -0.81
N ARG A 312 -10.22 -2.82 0.44
CA ARG A 312 -9.13 -3.10 1.39
C ARG A 312 -8.22 -4.22 0.88
N ALA A 313 -8.77 -5.27 0.28
CA ALA A 313 -7.99 -6.38 -0.27
C ALA A 313 -7.15 -5.92 -1.48
N LEU A 314 -7.74 -5.15 -2.40
CA LEU A 314 -7.03 -4.57 -3.55
C LEU A 314 -5.86 -3.69 -3.09
N LEU A 315 -6.12 -2.84 -2.09
CA LEU A 315 -5.11 -2.00 -1.49
C LEU A 315 -4.05 -2.85 -0.79
N SER A 316 -4.37 -3.85 0.03
CA SER A 316 -3.32 -4.64 0.70
C SER A 316 -2.38 -5.34 -0.28
N THR A 317 -2.90 -5.96 -1.34
CA THR A 317 -2.08 -6.74 -2.29
C THR A 317 -1.13 -5.85 -3.09
N ASN A 318 -1.55 -4.65 -3.49
CA ASN A 318 -0.74 -3.74 -4.31
C ASN A 318 -0.01 -2.65 -3.50
N SER A 319 -0.53 -2.29 -2.32
CA SER A 319 0.04 -1.21 -1.49
C SER A 319 1.37 -1.57 -0.89
N GLU A 320 1.68 -2.85 -0.64
CA GLU A 320 2.97 -3.22 -0.06
C GLU A 320 4.12 -2.88 -1.01
N LEU A 321 4.01 -3.28 -2.29
CA LEU A 321 5.03 -3.00 -3.31
C LEU A 321 5.10 -1.50 -3.64
N VAL A 322 3.95 -0.81 -3.70
CA VAL A 322 3.89 0.64 -3.96
C VAL A 322 4.42 1.45 -2.78
N ALA A 323 4.02 1.11 -1.55
CA ALA A 323 4.48 1.78 -0.34
C ALA A 323 5.97 1.54 -0.12
N LEU A 324 6.47 0.32 -0.39
CA LEU A 324 7.90 0.00 -0.32
C LEU A 324 8.69 0.87 -1.30
N GLN A 325 8.19 1.06 -2.53
CA GLN A 325 8.91 1.80 -3.58
C GLN A 325 8.83 3.33 -3.41
N VAL A 326 7.67 3.85 -2.97
CA VAL A 326 7.51 5.27 -2.63
C VAL A 326 8.40 5.62 -1.43
N THR A 327 8.50 4.72 -0.44
CA THR A 327 9.39 4.93 0.71
C THR A 327 10.88 4.74 0.37
N GLU A 328 11.26 3.78 -0.48
CA GLU A 328 12.66 3.57 -0.90
C GLU A 328 13.22 4.67 -1.81
N ASN A 329 12.40 5.36 -2.58
CA ASN A 329 12.89 6.50 -3.37
C ASN A 329 12.88 7.80 -2.57
N ALA A 330 11.94 7.98 -1.64
CA ALA A 330 11.99 9.07 -0.66
C ALA A 330 13.24 9.02 0.24
N SER A 331 13.87 7.84 0.40
CA SER A 331 15.09 7.71 1.21
C SER A 331 16.34 8.28 0.57
N LYS A 332 16.49 8.20 -0.77
CA LYS A 332 17.68 8.67 -1.48
C LYS A 332 17.89 10.18 -1.35
N THR A 333 16.81 10.94 -1.17
CA THR A 333 16.84 12.41 -0.98
C THR A 333 16.84 12.81 0.50
N GLY A 334 16.66 11.85 1.43
CA GLY A 334 16.45 12.09 2.86
C GLY A 334 17.70 12.04 3.75
N GLU A 335 18.79 11.38 3.33
CA GLU A 335 19.98 11.13 4.18
C GLU A 335 20.68 12.41 4.65
N HIS A 336 20.67 13.46 3.82
CA HIS A 336 21.30 14.75 4.14
C HIS A 336 20.56 15.55 5.23
N TYR A 337 19.40 15.08 5.69
CA TYR A 337 18.58 15.77 6.69
C TYR A 337 18.70 15.20 8.12
N VAL A 338 19.63 14.27 8.38
CA VAL A 338 19.93 13.77 9.73
C VAL A 338 21.35 14.17 10.12
N SER A 339 21.49 14.98 11.16
CA SER A 339 22.81 15.36 11.69
C SER A 339 23.27 14.37 12.76
N THR A 340 24.45 13.78 12.57
CA THR A 340 25.08 12.87 13.54
C THR A 340 26.15 13.58 14.38
N ASP A 341 26.57 14.78 13.99
CA ASP A 341 27.68 15.52 14.59
C ASP A 341 27.32 17.00 14.90
N LYS A 342 28.20 17.65 15.67
CA LYS A 342 28.02 19.04 16.08
C LYS A 342 28.01 20.02 14.90
N LYS A 343 28.82 19.79 13.85
CA LYS A 343 28.87 20.70 12.70
C LYS A 343 27.58 20.59 11.90
N GLY A 344 27.06 19.38 11.69
CA GLY A 344 25.76 19.14 11.09
C GLY A 344 24.61 19.81 11.86
N PHE A 345 24.63 19.75 13.21
CA PHE A 345 23.62 20.37 14.06
C PHE A 345 23.56 21.91 13.89
N LEU A 346 24.72 22.59 13.87
CA LEU A 346 24.78 24.03 13.60
C LEU A 346 24.44 24.38 12.14
N GLY A 347 24.82 23.53 11.19
CA GLY A 347 24.43 23.67 9.79
C GLY A 347 22.91 23.65 9.62
N MET A 348 22.24 22.70 10.30
CA MET A 348 20.79 22.59 10.32
C MET A 348 20.13 23.84 10.92
N TYR A 349 20.65 24.36 12.04
CA TYR A 349 20.16 25.61 12.62
C TYR A 349 20.23 26.78 11.61
N LYS A 350 21.37 26.96 10.92
CA LYS A 350 21.54 28.04 9.94
C LYS A 350 20.59 27.90 8.75
N ALA A 351 20.41 26.68 8.24
CA ALA A 351 19.49 26.41 7.14
C ALA A 351 18.03 26.66 7.56
N ALA A 352 17.65 26.31 8.78
CA ALA A 352 16.33 26.57 9.35
C ALA A 352 16.09 28.07 9.63
N ALA A 353 17.08 28.76 10.18
CA ALA A 353 17.08 30.21 10.36
C ALA A 353 16.81 30.96 9.05
N GLY A 354 17.48 30.56 7.96
CA GLY A 354 17.25 31.12 6.62
C GLY A 354 15.80 30.92 6.14
N ALA A 355 15.23 29.74 6.35
CA ALA A 355 13.82 29.49 6.06
C ALA A 355 12.88 30.35 6.92
N GLY A 356 13.18 30.52 8.21
CA GLY A 356 12.40 31.35 9.13
C GLY A 356 12.22 32.80 8.63
N ALA A 357 13.29 33.40 8.10
CA ALA A 357 13.25 34.74 7.52
C ALA A 357 12.32 34.81 6.29
N ILE A 358 12.43 33.85 5.36
CA ILE A 358 11.56 33.79 4.17
C ILE A 358 10.10 33.56 4.57
N ILE A 359 9.86 32.72 5.59
CA ILE A 359 8.52 32.40 6.06
C ILE A 359 7.83 33.62 6.67
N ALA A 360 8.57 34.49 7.37
CA ALA A 360 8.03 35.75 7.86
C ALA A 360 7.55 36.68 6.72
N ILE A 361 8.29 36.75 5.62
CA ILE A 361 7.90 37.52 4.42
C ILE A 361 6.63 36.92 3.81
N MET A 362 6.60 35.59 3.62
CA MET A 362 5.43 34.89 3.09
C MET A 362 4.16 35.08 3.94
N ALA A 363 4.29 35.02 5.27
CA ALA A 363 3.17 35.25 6.20
C ALA A 363 2.62 36.67 6.06
N THR A 364 3.50 37.65 5.88
CA THR A 364 3.13 39.04 5.59
C THR A 364 2.40 39.14 4.24
N LEU A 365 2.93 38.53 3.17
CA LEU A 365 2.27 38.50 1.86
C LEU A 365 0.87 37.87 1.91
N LYS A 366 0.69 36.81 2.71
CA LYS A 366 -0.63 36.21 2.93
C LYS A 366 -1.59 37.17 3.63
N THR A 367 -1.11 37.88 4.64
CA THR A 367 -1.89 38.88 5.38
C THR A 367 -2.33 40.03 4.46
N LEU A 368 -1.43 40.49 3.59
CA LEU A 368 -1.76 41.50 2.57
C LEU A 368 -2.73 40.96 1.53
N ALA A 369 -2.53 39.73 1.06
CA ALA A 369 -3.45 39.08 0.13
C ALA A 369 -4.87 38.93 0.72
N ALA A 370 -5.00 38.80 2.04
CA ALA A 370 -6.29 38.75 2.74
C ALA A 370 -7.04 40.09 2.76
N ARG A 371 -6.40 41.21 2.39
CA ARG A 371 -7.07 42.51 2.27
C ARG A 371 -7.86 42.64 0.96
N PHE A 372 -7.52 41.86 -0.07
CA PHE A 372 -8.28 41.85 -1.31
C PHE A 372 -9.55 41.00 -1.17
N THR A 373 -10.68 41.56 -1.58
CA THR A 373 -11.96 40.84 -1.66
C THR A 373 -11.99 39.97 -2.91
N LEU A 374 -11.41 38.77 -2.82
CA LEU A 374 -11.38 37.79 -3.90
C LEU A 374 -12.49 36.74 -3.72
N ALA A 375 -12.94 36.15 -4.83
CA ALA A 375 -13.79 34.97 -4.78
C ALA A 375 -13.05 33.81 -4.05
N PRO A 376 -13.75 32.91 -3.31
CA PRO A 376 -13.11 31.87 -2.50
C PRO A 376 -12.09 31.00 -3.25
N LEU A 377 -12.37 30.68 -4.52
CA LEU A 377 -11.45 29.90 -5.36
C LEU A 377 -10.19 30.70 -5.73
N MET A 378 -10.33 31.99 -6.04
CA MET A 378 -9.19 32.87 -6.32
C MET A 378 -8.34 33.10 -5.07
N GLN A 379 -8.97 33.23 -3.90
CA GLN A 379 -8.26 33.31 -2.63
C GLN A 379 -7.47 32.02 -2.35
N ALA A 380 -8.08 30.85 -2.56
CA ALA A 380 -7.41 29.56 -2.46
C ALA A 380 -6.19 29.49 -3.38
N PHE A 381 -6.35 29.93 -4.63
CA PHE A 381 -5.29 29.93 -5.63
C PHE A 381 -4.12 30.85 -5.22
N VAL A 382 -4.40 32.09 -4.79
CA VAL A 382 -3.37 33.05 -4.37
C VAL A 382 -2.62 32.53 -3.14
N TYR A 383 -3.32 32.01 -2.13
CA TYR A 383 -2.67 31.41 -0.95
C TYR A 383 -1.85 30.18 -1.32
N SER A 384 -2.38 29.32 -2.19
CA SER A 384 -1.68 28.14 -2.69
C SER A 384 -0.39 28.54 -3.43
N MET A 385 -0.44 29.51 -4.34
CA MET A 385 0.74 29.97 -5.07
C MET A 385 1.77 30.64 -4.15
N ASN A 386 1.33 31.50 -3.22
CA ASN A 386 2.22 32.13 -2.24
C ASN A 386 3.00 31.07 -1.45
N TYR A 387 2.31 30.05 -0.94
CA TYR A 387 2.96 28.98 -0.17
C TYR A 387 3.84 28.08 -1.05
N SER A 388 3.32 27.64 -2.19
CA SER A 388 4.01 26.67 -3.06
C SER A 388 5.31 27.23 -3.61
N LEU A 389 5.30 28.48 -4.09
CA LEU A 389 6.49 29.13 -4.62
C LEU A 389 7.52 29.39 -3.51
N VAL A 390 7.07 29.75 -2.31
CA VAL A 390 7.97 29.96 -1.16
C VAL A 390 8.61 28.65 -0.70
N PHE A 391 7.87 27.56 -0.61
CA PHE A 391 8.46 26.26 -0.23
C PHE A 391 9.42 25.74 -1.29
N VAL A 392 9.13 25.96 -2.57
CA VAL A 392 10.07 25.66 -3.66
C VAL A 392 11.32 26.53 -3.56
N LEU A 393 11.17 27.83 -3.27
CA LEU A 393 12.30 28.74 -3.09
C LEU A 393 13.18 28.35 -1.90
N ILE A 394 12.58 28.04 -0.74
CA ILE A 394 13.29 27.56 0.45
C ILE A 394 14.11 26.32 0.10
N HIS A 395 13.54 25.39 -0.68
CA HIS A 395 14.23 24.19 -1.12
C HIS A 395 15.39 24.49 -2.09
N ILE A 396 15.19 25.36 -3.09
CA ILE A 396 16.23 25.76 -4.06
C ILE A 396 17.41 26.44 -3.34
N LEU A 397 17.13 27.22 -2.30
CA LEU A 397 18.16 27.88 -1.48
C LEU A 397 18.83 26.95 -0.46
N HIS A 398 18.50 25.64 -0.46
CA HIS A 398 18.97 24.65 0.51
C HIS A 398 18.66 25.01 1.97
N PHE A 399 17.60 25.79 2.20
CA PHE A 399 17.07 26.07 3.52
C PHE A 399 16.10 24.97 3.97
N THR A 400 15.89 24.88 5.28
CA THR A 400 15.13 23.78 5.89
C THR A 400 13.84 24.27 6.52
N VAL A 401 12.72 23.64 6.17
CA VAL A 401 11.47 23.79 6.92
C VAL A 401 11.37 22.66 7.95
N ALA A 402 11.24 23.05 9.22
CA ALA A 402 10.99 22.13 10.32
C ALA A 402 9.75 21.25 10.07
N THR A 403 9.74 20.04 10.63
CA THR A 403 8.61 19.07 10.61
C THR A 403 8.31 18.42 9.25
N LYS A 404 8.98 18.81 8.16
CA LYS A 404 8.90 18.11 6.86
C LYS A 404 9.84 16.91 6.76
N GLN A 405 11.03 17.02 7.34
CA GLN A 405 12.08 16.01 7.28
C GLN A 405 11.76 14.65 7.94
N PRO A 406 10.99 14.56 9.04
CA PRO A 406 10.65 13.28 9.69
C PRO A 406 9.94 12.32 8.73
N ALA A 407 9.11 12.87 7.84
CA ALA A 407 8.40 12.09 6.85
C ALA A 407 9.29 11.56 5.72
N MET A 408 10.39 12.23 5.41
CA MET A 408 11.36 11.76 4.40
C MET A 408 12.39 10.82 5.01
N THR A 409 12.83 11.10 6.23
CA THR A 409 13.84 10.31 6.95
C THR A 409 13.30 8.97 7.44
N ALA A 410 12.09 8.90 8.03
CA ALA A 410 11.48 7.63 8.48
C ALA A 410 11.40 6.54 7.39
N ALA A 411 11.20 6.94 6.13
CA ALA A 411 11.23 6.05 4.98
C ALA A 411 12.63 5.48 4.69
N ALA A 412 13.67 6.30 4.86
CA ALA A 412 15.08 5.89 4.78
C ALA A 412 15.49 4.92 5.89
N LEU A 413 15.01 5.15 7.12
CA LEU A 413 15.34 4.31 8.27
C LEU A 413 14.87 2.86 8.07
N ALA A 414 13.74 2.67 7.40
CA ALA A 414 13.22 1.34 7.15
C ALA A 414 14.09 0.56 6.15
N ALA A 415 14.79 1.24 5.23
CA ALA A 415 15.63 0.60 4.21
C ALA A 415 16.93 0.00 4.77
N THR A 416 17.52 0.61 5.79
CA THR A 416 18.80 0.15 6.39
C THR A 416 18.64 -1.08 7.30
N VAL A 417 17.45 -1.29 7.86
CA VAL A 417 17.14 -2.35 8.86
C VAL A 417 17.32 -3.77 8.33
N GLN A 418 17.23 -3.99 7.02
CA GLN A 418 17.26 -5.34 6.43
C GLN A 418 18.59 -5.66 5.72
N GLN A 419 19.41 -4.66 5.44
CA GLN A 419 20.69 -4.85 4.73
C GLN A 419 21.83 -5.30 5.65
N ARG A 420 21.66 -5.25 6.97
CA ARG A 420 22.67 -5.71 7.95
C ARG A 420 22.17 -6.96 8.70
N ARG A 421 22.91 -8.07 8.57
CA ARG A 421 22.70 -9.30 9.35
C ARG A 421 23.04 -9.00 10.83
N GLY A 422 22.04 -8.98 11.71
CA GLY A 422 22.20 -8.73 13.14
C GLY A 422 21.06 -9.33 13.97
N SER A 423 21.19 -9.36 15.31
CA SER A 423 20.14 -9.85 16.22
C SER A 423 18.88 -8.95 16.14
N LYS A 424 17.70 -9.49 16.47
CA LYS A 424 16.44 -8.71 16.49
C LYS A 424 16.51 -7.48 17.40
N ASN A 425 17.27 -7.57 18.50
CA ASN A 425 17.43 -6.46 19.45
C ASN A 425 18.37 -5.39 18.89
N ALA A 426 19.45 -5.78 18.22
CA ALA A 426 20.35 -4.85 17.55
C ALA A 426 19.62 -4.01 16.47
N GLN A 427 18.72 -4.61 15.69
CA GLN A 427 17.89 -3.88 14.71
C GLN A 427 16.96 -2.86 15.37
N LEU A 428 16.36 -3.21 16.51
CA LEU A 428 15.51 -2.30 17.30
C LEU A 428 16.32 -1.17 17.94
N ALA A 429 17.55 -1.46 18.40
CA ALA A 429 18.48 -0.50 18.95
C ALA A 429 18.96 0.50 17.89
N GLU A 430 19.35 0.05 16.71
CA GLU A 430 19.69 0.92 15.58
C GLU A 430 18.51 1.83 15.19
N LEU A 431 17.30 1.27 15.10
CA LEU A 431 16.07 2.03 14.85
C LEU A 431 15.84 3.12 15.91
N ALA A 432 16.01 2.80 17.19
CA ALA A 432 15.85 3.77 18.26
C ALA A 432 16.90 4.89 18.19
N ALA A 433 18.18 4.56 17.97
CA ALA A 433 19.26 5.55 17.83
C ALA A 433 18.97 6.55 16.71
N LEU A 434 18.41 6.03 15.63
CA LEU A 434 18.08 6.79 14.44
C LEU A 434 16.84 7.67 14.63
N ILE A 435 15.81 7.18 15.34
CA ILE A 435 14.68 8.00 15.82
C ILE A 435 15.17 9.17 16.68
N ILE A 436 16.10 8.92 17.61
CA ILE A 436 16.69 9.96 18.48
C ILE A 436 17.40 11.04 17.65
N ASN A 437 18.21 10.64 16.67
CA ASN A 437 18.90 11.59 15.78
C ASN A 437 17.91 12.44 14.95
N ILE A 438 16.78 11.87 14.52
CA ILE A 438 15.72 12.63 13.83
C ILE A 438 15.08 13.62 14.78
N VAL A 439 14.65 13.19 15.97
CA VAL A 439 14.01 14.08 16.95
C VAL A 439 14.94 15.25 17.28
N ARG A 440 16.24 14.99 17.48
CA ARG A 440 17.24 16.03 17.69
C ARG A 440 17.35 17.01 16.54
N THR A 441 17.42 16.49 15.31
CA THR A 441 17.54 17.32 14.11
C THR A 441 16.27 18.15 13.88
N GLN A 442 15.09 17.62 14.23
CA GLN A 442 13.84 18.38 14.20
C GLN A 442 13.78 19.46 15.25
N PHE A 443 14.24 19.18 16.46
CA PHE A 443 14.25 20.16 17.53
C PHE A 443 15.06 21.41 17.13
N ILE A 444 16.26 21.23 16.60
CA ILE A 444 17.09 22.37 16.19
C ILE A 444 16.54 23.10 14.96
N ALA A 445 15.89 22.39 14.03
CA ALA A 445 15.21 23.01 12.89
C ALA A 445 13.99 23.83 13.33
N ILE A 446 13.19 23.32 14.28
CA ILE A 446 12.08 24.03 14.91
C ILE A 446 12.60 25.32 15.55
N LEU A 447 13.65 25.21 16.39
CA LEU A 447 14.24 26.37 17.05
C LEU A 447 14.75 27.41 16.04
N GLY A 448 15.48 27.00 15.01
CA GLY A 448 15.98 27.90 13.96
C GLY A 448 14.86 28.61 13.20
N ASN A 449 13.78 27.91 12.85
CA ASN A 449 12.62 28.52 12.20
C ASN A 449 11.96 29.57 13.10
N ILE A 450 11.67 29.22 14.36
CA ILE A 450 10.98 30.11 15.31
C ILE A 450 11.85 31.33 15.65
N SER A 451 13.12 31.10 16.00
CA SER A 451 14.02 32.13 16.53
C SER A 451 14.25 33.27 15.56
N ILE A 452 14.18 33.02 14.24
CA ILE A 452 14.33 34.04 13.20
C ILE A 452 12.97 34.51 12.66
N ALA A 453 11.98 33.63 12.53
CA ALA A 453 10.67 34.05 12.01
C ALA A 453 10.01 35.12 12.90
N ILE A 454 10.11 34.99 14.24
CA ILE A 454 9.56 35.96 15.18
C ILE A 454 10.18 37.36 15.00
N PRO A 455 11.50 37.57 15.16
CA PRO A 455 12.09 38.91 15.04
C PRO A 455 11.94 39.48 13.63
N VAL A 456 12.04 38.67 12.57
CA VAL A 456 11.86 39.17 11.20
C VAL A 456 10.41 39.59 10.95
N ALA A 457 9.42 38.81 11.40
CA ALA A 457 8.02 39.19 11.27
C ALA A 457 7.67 40.44 12.10
N ALA A 458 8.27 40.57 13.29
CA ALA A 458 8.15 41.77 14.11
C ALA A 458 8.74 43.00 13.41
N PHE A 459 9.94 42.86 12.85
CA PHE A 459 10.61 43.92 12.11
C PHE A 459 9.80 44.36 10.89
N ILE A 460 9.23 43.41 10.14
CA ILE A 460 8.34 43.71 9.00
C ILE A 460 7.09 44.46 9.47
N ALA A 461 6.44 44.01 10.55
CA ALA A 461 5.24 44.68 11.08
C ALA A 461 5.56 46.10 11.58
N PHE A 462 6.69 46.28 12.27
CA PHE A 462 7.18 47.58 12.71
C PHE A 462 7.46 48.52 11.53
N LEU A 463 8.20 48.06 10.52
CA LEU A 463 8.49 48.86 9.32
C LEU A 463 7.21 49.20 8.54
N TRP A 464 6.25 48.29 8.49
CA TRP A 464 4.96 48.56 7.83
C TRP A 464 4.24 49.73 8.50
N GLN A 465 4.08 49.67 9.82
CA GLN A 465 3.42 50.71 10.60
C GLN A 465 4.17 52.04 10.51
N MET A 466 5.50 52.02 10.56
CA MET A 466 6.33 53.23 10.50
C MET A 466 6.25 53.92 9.13
N ASN A 467 6.24 53.17 8.03
CA ASN A 467 6.25 53.76 6.68
C ASN A 467 4.85 54.13 6.18
N LEU A 468 3.84 53.30 6.46
CA LEU A 468 2.49 53.45 5.89
C LEU A 468 1.48 54.06 6.86
N HIS A 469 1.87 54.27 8.13
CA HIS A 469 1.02 54.84 9.19
C HIS A 469 -0.29 54.06 9.42
N GLU A 470 -0.36 52.80 8.97
CA GLU A 470 -1.49 51.90 9.16
C GLU A 470 -1.02 50.55 9.73
N PRO A 471 -1.85 49.88 10.56
CA PRO A 471 -1.50 48.57 11.09
C PRO A 471 -1.49 47.50 9.99
N LEU A 472 -0.59 46.51 10.10
CA LEU A 472 -0.45 45.43 9.11
C LEU A 472 -1.73 44.59 8.95
N MET A 473 -2.51 44.43 10.03
CA MET A 473 -3.81 43.77 10.03
C MET A 473 -4.80 44.57 10.87
N THR A 474 -6.11 44.33 10.71
CA THR A 474 -7.11 44.98 11.57
C THR A 474 -7.06 44.38 12.98
N ASN A 475 -7.45 45.16 13.99
CA ASN A 475 -7.52 44.68 15.39
C ASN A 475 -8.36 43.39 15.53
N ALA A 476 -9.49 43.31 14.83
CA ALA A 476 -10.33 42.11 14.80
C ALA A 476 -9.60 40.90 14.18
N LYS A 477 -8.81 41.13 13.12
CA LYS A 477 -8.01 40.08 12.49
C LYS A 477 -6.84 39.63 13.39
N ALA A 478 -6.21 40.56 14.11
CA ALA A 478 -5.17 40.26 15.09
C ALA A 478 -5.71 39.39 16.23
N ALA A 479 -6.84 39.77 16.83
CA ALA A 479 -7.51 39.00 17.87
C ALA A 479 -7.90 37.59 17.39
N LYS A 480 -8.49 37.46 16.19
CA LYS A 480 -8.79 36.16 15.59
C LYS A 480 -7.53 35.32 15.37
N THR A 481 -6.47 35.93 14.85
CA THR A 481 -5.21 35.23 14.57
C THR A 481 -4.57 34.67 15.83
N LEU A 482 -4.61 35.41 16.94
CA LEU A 482 -4.13 34.96 18.26
C LEU A 482 -5.07 33.93 18.91
N HIS A 483 -6.39 34.11 18.79
CA HIS A 483 -7.38 33.13 19.24
C HIS A 483 -7.17 31.78 18.55
N ASP A 484 -6.91 31.79 17.24
CA ASP A 484 -6.68 30.57 16.48
C ASP A 484 -5.33 29.87 16.82
N LEU A 485 -4.48 30.49 17.65
CA LEU A 485 -3.30 29.84 18.24
C LEU A 485 -3.61 29.23 19.61
N ASN A 486 -4.71 29.62 20.26
CA ASN A 486 -5.04 29.14 21.59
C ASN A 486 -5.35 27.63 21.56
N PRO A 487 -4.57 26.79 22.27
CA PRO A 487 -4.74 25.34 22.22
C PRO A 487 -5.98 24.82 22.94
N PHE A 488 -6.59 25.63 23.82
CA PHE A 488 -7.72 25.21 24.67
C PHE A 488 -9.06 25.69 24.14
N THR A 489 -9.12 26.92 23.60
CA THR A 489 -10.38 27.53 23.16
C THR A 489 -10.60 27.44 21.65
N SER A 490 -9.57 27.08 20.89
CA SER A 490 -9.65 26.96 19.44
C SER A 490 -9.31 25.55 18.97
N LEU A 491 -9.60 25.26 17.71
CA LEU A 491 -9.25 24.01 17.06
C LEU A 491 -7.76 23.96 16.63
N ALA A 492 -6.87 24.70 17.30
CA ALA A 492 -5.45 24.81 16.92
C ALA A 492 -4.74 23.44 16.81
N VAL A 493 -4.93 22.55 17.78
CA VAL A 493 -4.31 21.22 17.81
C VAL A 493 -4.87 20.29 16.71
N PRO A 494 -6.21 20.15 16.54
CA PRO A 494 -6.77 19.43 15.40
C PRO A 494 -6.29 19.95 14.04
N HIS A 495 -6.27 21.27 13.83
CA HIS A 495 -5.76 21.86 12.59
C HIS A 495 -4.25 21.67 12.41
N ALA A 496 -3.49 21.54 13.50
CA ALA A 496 -2.08 21.16 13.45
C ALA A 496 -1.89 19.70 13.05
N ALA A 497 -2.78 18.81 13.50
CA ALA A 497 -2.79 17.41 13.07
C ALA A 497 -3.05 17.30 11.56
N ILE A 498 -3.98 18.10 11.01
CA ILE A 498 -4.21 18.18 9.55
C ILE A 498 -2.92 18.59 8.81
N ALA A 499 -2.20 19.61 9.29
CA ALA A 499 -0.89 19.96 8.72
C ALA A 499 0.09 18.78 8.79
N GLY A 500 0.10 18.02 9.89
CA GLY A 500 0.91 16.81 10.04
C GLY A 500 0.58 15.75 8.98
N VAL A 501 -0.71 15.55 8.66
CA VAL A 501 -1.16 14.68 7.57
C VAL A 501 -0.70 15.22 6.22
N CYS A 502 -0.80 16.53 5.97
CA CYS A 502 -0.32 17.15 4.72
C CYS A 502 1.20 17.02 4.55
N LEU A 503 1.98 17.15 5.64
CA LEU A 503 3.43 16.94 5.65
C LEU A 503 3.78 15.48 5.30
N PHE A 504 3.07 14.52 5.89
CA PHE A 504 3.20 13.10 5.55
C PHE A 504 2.88 12.84 4.07
N LEU A 505 1.75 13.34 3.57
CA LEU A 505 1.34 13.20 2.17
C LEU A 505 2.35 13.85 1.21
N SER A 506 2.91 15.01 1.56
CA SER A 506 3.99 15.66 0.79
C SER A 506 5.23 14.77 0.65
N GLY A 507 5.59 14.02 1.71
CA GLY A 507 6.68 13.05 1.68
C GLY A 507 6.41 11.89 0.70
N LEU A 508 5.20 11.35 0.69
CA LEU A 508 4.80 10.30 -0.27
C LEU A 508 4.78 10.81 -1.72
N ILE A 509 4.26 12.03 -1.92
CA ILE A 509 4.27 12.71 -3.22
C ILE A 509 5.71 12.87 -3.72
N ALA A 510 6.63 13.32 -2.86
CA ALA A 510 8.03 13.46 -3.22
C ALA A 510 8.63 12.12 -3.67
N GLY A 511 8.45 11.04 -2.89
CA GLY A 511 8.91 9.71 -3.27
C GLY A 511 8.32 9.18 -4.58
N TYR A 512 7.05 9.48 -4.86
CA TYR A 512 6.40 9.14 -6.12
C TYR A 512 7.03 9.87 -7.32
N PHE A 513 7.27 11.18 -7.20
CA PHE A 513 7.84 11.99 -8.28
C PHE A 513 9.35 11.72 -8.48
N ASP A 514 10.11 11.41 -7.41
CA ASP A 514 11.51 10.94 -7.52
C ASP A 514 11.57 9.63 -8.30
N ASN A 515 10.69 8.68 -7.96
CA ASN A 515 10.56 7.44 -8.70
C ASN A 515 10.13 7.67 -10.16
N MET A 516 9.19 8.59 -10.40
CA MET A 516 8.74 8.94 -11.74
C MET A 516 9.86 9.56 -12.59
N ALA A 517 10.73 10.39 -11.99
CA ALA A 517 11.86 11.02 -12.68
C ALA A 517 12.80 9.97 -13.27
N VAL A 518 13.16 8.96 -12.46
CA VAL A 518 14.01 7.83 -12.87
C VAL A 518 13.28 6.93 -13.87
N TYR A 519 12.08 6.45 -13.51
CA TYR A 519 11.33 5.48 -14.31
C TYR A 519 10.98 6.00 -15.71
N ARG A 520 10.53 7.26 -15.82
CA ARG A 520 10.17 7.86 -17.13
C ARG A 520 11.37 8.48 -17.85
N LYS A 521 12.59 8.31 -17.33
CA LYS A 521 13.84 8.87 -17.86
C LYS A 521 13.69 10.38 -18.13
N VAL A 522 13.15 11.13 -17.16
CA VAL A 522 12.81 12.55 -17.33
C VAL A 522 14.06 13.38 -17.68
N GLY A 523 15.18 13.15 -16.99
CA GLY A 523 16.45 13.84 -17.28
C GLY A 523 16.93 13.64 -18.73
N PRO A 524 17.13 12.39 -19.19
CA PRO A 524 17.49 12.12 -20.58
C PRO A 524 16.51 12.73 -21.60
N ARG A 525 15.20 12.67 -21.34
CA ARG A 525 14.19 13.25 -22.25
C ARG A 525 14.28 14.78 -22.32
N LEU A 526 14.52 15.45 -21.20
CA LEU A 526 14.73 16.90 -21.16
C LEU A 526 15.98 17.31 -21.96
N LYS A 527 17.07 16.53 -21.90
CA LYS A 527 18.30 16.78 -22.67
C LYS A 527 18.10 16.70 -24.19
N MET A 528 17.10 15.96 -24.64
CA MET A 528 16.78 15.78 -26.06
C MET A 528 15.75 16.79 -26.58
N ASP A 529 15.17 17.63 -25.73
CA ASP A 529 14.14 18.59 -26.14
C ASP A 529 14.74 19.75 -26.95
N SER A 530 14.32 19.85 -28.21
CA SER A 530 14.84 20.83 -29.17
C SER A 530 14.46 22.27 -28.83
N ARG A 531 13.35 22.52 -28.11
CA ARG A 531 12.93 23.86 -27.69
C ARG A 531 13.75 24.33 -26.50
N LEU A 532 13.94 23.46 -25.51
CA LEU A 532 14.77 23.76 -24.34
C LEU A 532 16.24 23.94 -24.74
N LEU A 533 16.73 23.15 -25.70
CA LEU A 533 18.07 23.30 -26.24
C LEU A 533 18.28 24.68 -26.88
N LYS A 534 17.30 25.16 -27.68
CA LYS A 534 17.35 26.49 -28.29
C LYS A 534 17.28 27.62 -27.25
N LEU A 535 16.54 27.43 -26.15
CA LEU A 535 16.36 28.44 -25.11
C LEU A 535 17.59 28.59 -24.20
N MET A 536 18.22 27.49 -23.80
CA MET A 536 19.23 27.48 -22.73
C MET A 536 20.66 27.14 -23.21
N GLY A 537 20.81 26.51 -24.37
CA GLY A 537 22.07 25.91 -24.84
C GLY A 537 22.40 24.57 -24.15
N GLN A 538 23.28 23.77 -24.77
CA GLN A 538 23.52 22.37 -24.38
C GLN A 538 24.00 22.21 -22.92
N GLU A 539 24.99 23.00 -22.49
CA GLU A 539 25.57 22.86 -21.14
C GLU A 539 24.58 23.22 -20.04
N ARG A 540 23.80 24.29 -20.22
CA ARG A 540 22.78 24.70 -19.25
C ARG A 540 21.61 23.73 -19.24
N LEU A 541 21.22 23.20 -20.40
CA LEU A 541 20.20 22.16 -20.50
C LEU A 541 20.62 20.89 -19.77
N ASN A 542 21.88 20.47 -19.92
CA ASN A 542 22.40 19.30 -19.19
C ASN A 542 22.33 19.51 -17.68
N LYS A 543 22.82 20.65 -17.17
CA LYS A 543 22.75 20.99 -15.74
C LYS A 543 21.30 21.09 -15.24
N PHE A 544 20.41 21.69 -16.02
CA PHE A 544 18.99 21.80 -15.69
C PHE A 544 18.32 20.43 -15.64
N ALA A 545 18.53 19.59 -16.65
CA ALA A 545 17.97 18.24 -16.70
C ALA A 545 18.48 17.37 -15.54
N ASP A 546 19.78 17.43 -15.24
CA ASP A 546 20.37 16.71 -14.09
C ASP A 546 19.80 17.21 -12.75
N TYR A 547 19.57 18.52 -12.63
CA TYR A 547 18.94 19.10 -11.44
C TYR A 547 17.49 18.63 -11.28
N ILE A 548 16.70 18.66 -12.36
CA ILE A 548 15.31 18.19 -12.35
C ILE A 548 15.25 16.70 -12.04
N GLU A 549 16.07 15.87 -12.67
CA GLU A 549 16.10 14.42 -12.41
C GLU A 549 16.38 14.09 -10.93
N ARG A 550 17.27 14.85 -10.28
CA ARG A 550 17.64 14.65 -8.88
C ARG A 550 16.69 15.28 -7.85
N ASN A 551 15.91 16.29 -8.25
CA ASN A 551 15.11 17.09 -7.31
C ASN A 551 13.61 17.14 -7.65
N LEU A 552 13.14 16.41 -8.67
CA LEU A 552 11.73 16.47 -9.09
C LEU A 552 10.77 16.13 -7.96
N GLY A 553 11.08 15.11 -7.14
CA GLY A 553 10.27 14.76 -5.99
C GLY A 553 10.24 15.86 -4.94
N ALA A 554 11.40 16.40 -4.58
CA ALA A 554 11.47 17.48 -3.59
C ALA A 554 10.75 18.75 -4.08
N LEU A 555 10.86 19.11 -5.36
CA LEU A 555 10.15 20.23 -5.97
C LEU A 555 8.64 20.01 -5.97
N ALA A 556 8.17 18.88 -6.50
CA ALA A 556 6.75 18.54 -6.57
C ALA A 556 6.14 18.41 -5.17
N GLY A 557 6.84 17.78 -4.23
CA GLY A 557 6.41 17.65 -2.84
C GLY A 557 6.28 18.99 -2.12
N ASN A 558 7.25 19.90 -2.29
CA ASN A 558 7.15 21.27 -1.74
C ASN A 558 6.01 22.08 -2.37
N PHE A 559 5.87 21.98 -3.70
CA PHE A 559 4.84 22.69 -4.44
C PHE A 559 3.45 22.21 -4.04
N LEU A 560 3.19 20.91 -4.08
CA LEU A 560 1.89 20.34 -3.70
C LEU A 560 1.59 20.51 -2.22
N PHE A 561 2.59 20.50 -1.34
CA PHE A 561 2.41 20.86 0.06
C PHE A 561 1.89 22.29 0.22
N GLY A 562 2.45 23.25 -0.53
CA GLY A 562 1.95 24.63 -0.55
C GLY A 562 0.50 24.73 -1.03
N ILE A 563 0.12 23.97 -2.06
CA ILE A 563 -1.27 23.89 -2.55
C ILE A 563 -2.20 23.35 -1.47
N MET A 564 -1.83 22.27 -0.80
CA MET A 564 -2.63 21.69 0.29
C MET A 564 -2.83 22.69 1.43
N LEU A 565 -1.76 23.39 1.84
CA LEU A 565 -1.82 24.41 2.88
C LEU A 565 -2.66 25.63 2.49
N GLY A 566 -2.60 26.06 1.22
CA GLY A 566 -3.29 27.25 0.74
C GLY A 566 -4.77 27.04 0.44
N SER A 567 -5.17 25.81 0.07
CA SER A 567 -6.54 25.48 -0.34
C SER A 567 -7.42 24.91 0.76
N MET A 568 -6.86 24.36 1.85
CA MET A 568 -7.65 23.64 2.87
C MET A 568 -8.75 24.50 3.50
N GLY A 569 -8.48 25.77 3.79
CA GLY A 569 -9.49 26.68 4.34
C GLY A 569 -10.70 26.87 3.40
N THR A 570 -10.44 26.96 2.09
CA THR A 570 -11.50 27.06 1.09
C THR A 570 -12.24 25.74 0.88
N ILE A 571 -11.54 24.60 0.96
CA ILE A 571 -12.18 23.27 0.92
C ILE A 571 -13.13 23.12 2.12
N GLY A 572 -12.70 23.51 3.32
CA GLY A 572 -13.56 23.56 4.50
C GLY A 572 -14.80 24.41 4.29
N PHE A 573 -14.61 25.62 3.77
CA PHE A 573 -15.71 26.53 3.45
C PHE A 573 -16.72 25.91 2.46
N ILE A 574 -16.26 25.30 1.37
CA ILE A 574 -17.13 24.67 0.35
C ILE A 574 -17.92 23.48 0.94
N LEU A 575 -17.28 22.68 1.80
CA LEU A 575 -17.89 21.51 2.42
C LEU A 575 -18.74 21.84 3.66
N GLY A 576 -18.77 23.10 4.11
CA GLY A 576 -19.42 23.50 5.36
C GLY A 576 -18.72 22.95 6.61
N LEU A 577 -17.44 22.56 6.51
CA LEU A 577 -16.65 22.00 7.60
C LEU A 577 -15.68 23.07 8.14
N PRO A 578 -15.43 23.14 9.47
CA PRO A 578 -14.45 24.05 10.04
C PRO A 578 -13.04 23.51 9.83
N LEU A 579 -12.58 23.41 8.57
CA LEU A 579 -11.23 22.97 8.22
C LEU A 579 -10.32 24.17 7.99
N ASP A 580 -9.17 24.15 8.64
CA ASP A 580 -8.06 25.08 8.47
C ASP A 580 -6.75 24.35 8.75
N ILE A 581 -5.60 25.01 8.55
CA ILE A 581 -4.30 24.40 8.81
C ILE A 581 -3.41 25.31 9.66
N ARG A 582 -2.77 24.69 10.67
CA ARG A 582 -1.81 25.34 11.56
C ARG A 582 -0.46 24.64 11.46
N HIS A 583 0.53 25.38 10.99
CA HIS A 583 1.89 24.89 10.91
C HIS A 583 2.82 25.84 11.66
N ILE A 584 3.73 25.26 12.46
CA ILE A 584 4.57 25.95 13.44
C ILE A 584 5.24 27.23 12.94
N ALA A 585 5.82 27.18 11.73
CA ALA A 585 6.56 28.31 11.19
C ALA A 585 5.65 29.52 10.86
N PHE A 586 4.44 29.27 10.36
CA PHE A 586 3.43 30.32 10.15
C PHE A 586 2.85 30.81 11.46
N ALA A 587 2.59 29.87 12.39
CA ALA A 587 2.08 30.19 13.71
C ALA A 587 3.02 31.15 14.46
N SER A 588 4.34 30.98 14.29
CA SER A 588 5.36 31.86 14.88
C SER A 588 5.34 33.29 14.34
N ALA A 589 5.24 33.44 13.01
CA ALA A 589 5.13 34.76 12.38
C ALA A 589 3.79 35.44 12.71
N ASN A 590 2.69 34.67 12.65
CA ASN A 590 1.35 35.16 12.98
C ASN A 590 1.22 35.56 14.46
N PHE A 591 1.87 34.83 15.36
CA PHE A 591 1.90 35.13 16.79
C PHE A 591 2.41 36.54 17.05
N ILE A 592 3.61 36.86 16.56
CA ILE A 592 4.21 38.17 16.83
C ILE A 592 3.52 39.30 16.07
N GLN A 593 3.10 39.07 14.82
CA GLN A 593 2.35 40.08 14.06
C GLN A 593 0.98 40.37 14.70
N GLY A 594 0.31 39.35 15.22
CA GLY A 594 -0.93 39.49 15.98
C GLY A 594 -0.72 40.26 17.28
N LEU A 595 0.32 39.94 18.04
CA LEU A 595 0.64 40.64 19.30
C LEU A 595 0.97 42.12 19.09
N MET A 596 1.70 42.46 18.02
CA MET A 596 2.04 43.85 17.71
C MET A 596 0.86 44.67 17.17
N THR A 597 -0.21 44.00 16.73
CA THR A 597 -1.35 44.64 16.08
C THR A 597 -2.66 44.51 16.88
N ILE A 598 -2.59 43.98 18.10
CA ILE A 598 -3.77 43.93 18.98
C ILE A 598 -4.03 45.31 19.59
N ASN A 599 -5.29 45.58 19.94
CA ASN A 599 -5.65 46.83 20.59
C ASN A 599 -5.18 46.83 22.05
N GLY A 600 -4.36 47.81 22.43
CA GLY A 600 -3.79 47.92 23.78
C GLY A 600 -2.56 47.04 24.00
N SER A 601 -2.00 47.08 25.22
CA SER A 601 -0.89 46.21 25.60
C SER A 601 -1.37 44.76 25.74
N PRO A 602 -0.73 43.77 25.08
CA PRO A 602 -1.14 42.38 25.19
C PRO A 602 -1.01 41.89 26.63
N ASP A 603 -2.05 41.23 27.12
CA ASP A 603 -2.01 40.55 28.43
C ASP A 603 -0.92 39.47 28.43
N ILE A 604 -0.18 39.36 29.53
CA ILE A 604 0.85 38.34 29.74
C ILE A 604 0.24 36.94 29.58
N GLY A 605 -1.00 36.74 30.04
CA GLY A 605 -1.73 35.48 29.84
C GLY A 605 -1.90 35.13 28.36
N LEU A 606 -2.26 36.10 27.51
CA LEU A 606 -2.41 35.91 26.07
C LEU A 606 -1.07 35.56 25.40
N ILE A 607 0.02 36.24 25.78
CA ILE A 607 1.36 35.96 25.24
C ILE A 607 1.77 34.52 25.56
N ILE A 608 1.63 34.09 26.81
CA ILE A 608 2.02 32.75 27.26
C ILE A 608 1.16 31.68 26.56
N VAL A 609 -0.16 31.85 26.53
CA VAL A 609 -1.07 30.86 25.94
C VAL A 609 -0.88 30.75 24.43
N SER A 610 -0.74 31.86 23.71
CA SER A 610 -0.50 31.83 22.27
C SER A 610 0.88 31.28 21.93
N PHE A 611 1.93 31.57 22.72
CA PHE A 611 3.26 30.98 22.54
C PHE A 611 3.27 29.47 22.80
N MET A 612 2.61 29.02 23.87
CA MET A 612 2.40 27.59 24.13
C MET A 612 1.62 26.92 22.98
N GLY A 613 0.64 27.63 22.42
CA GLY A 613 -0.06 27.24 21.21
C GLY A 613 0.87 26.97 20.03
N VAL A 614 1.80 27.90 19.74
CA VAL A 614 2.82 27.72 18.69
C VAL A 614 3.65 26.46 18.92
N LEU A 615 4.09 26.22 20.16
CA LEU A 615 4.86 25.02 20.52
C LEU A 615 4.05 23.73 20.34
N LEU A 616 2.81 23.69 20.82
CA LEU A 616 1.91 22.54 20.68
C LEU A 616 1.55 22.24 19.22
N ILE A 617 1.34 23.27 18.40
CA ILE A 617 1.16 23.13 16.95
C ILE A 617 2.37 22.42 16.36
N GLY A 618 3.59 22.87 16.68
CA GLY A 618 4.83 22.24 16.22
C GLY A 618 5.02 20.80 16.65
N LEU A 619 4.76 20.51 17.92
CA LEU A 619 4.82 19.15 18.46
C LEU A 619 3.81 18.24 17.75
N THR A 620 2.61 18.74 17.49
CA THR A 620 1.55 17.99 16.80
C THR A 620 1.89 17.76 15.33
N ASN A 621 2.39 18.78 14.62
CA ASN A 621 2.86 18.65 13.24
C ASN A 621 3.91 17.53 13.12
N LEU A 622 4.90 17.55 14.01
CA LEU A 622 5.96 16.54 14.10
C LEU A 622 5.40 15.15 14.42
N PHE A 623 4.62 15.03 15.50
CA PHE A 623 4.12 13.75 15.99
C PHE A 623 3.25 13.03 14.96
N VAL A 624 2.29 13.73 14.36
CA VAL A 624 1.35 13.13 13.40
C VAL A 624 2.07 12.72 12.12
N SER A 625 2.88 13.61 11.55
CA SER A 625 3.61 13.32 10.31
C SER A 625 4.57 12.14 10.47
N PHE A 626 5.36 12.15 11.55
CA PHE A 626 6.34 11.11 11.84
C PHE A 626 5.69 9.75 12.11
N THR A 627 4.64 9.72 12.93
CA THR A 627 3.92 8.48 13.27
C THR A 627 3.32 7.83 12.02
N LEU A 628 2.67 8.61 11.16
CA LEU A 628 2.09 8.10 9.91
C LEU A 628 3.17 7.55 8.97
N THR A 629 4.29 8.26 8.82
CA THR A 629 5.39 7.76 7.98
C THR A 629 5.96 6.45 8.50
N ILE A 630 6.21 6.34 9.81
CA ILE A 630 6.74 5.10 10.40
C ILE A 630 5.76 3.95 10.21
N ILE A 631 4.46 4.17 10.43
CA ILE A 631 3.45 3.13 10.21
C ILE A 631 3.48 2.63 8.77
N VAL A 632 3.53 3.54 7.79
CA VAL A 632 3.59 3.16 6.37
C VAL A 632 4.90 2.46 6.02
N ALA A 633 6.04 2.97 6.51
CA ALA A 633 7.35 2.39 6.23
C ALA A 633 7.51 0.98 6.83
N LEU A 634 7.04 0.77 8.05
CA LEU A 634 7.05 -0.55 8.71
C LEU A 634 6.09 -1.52 8.02
N ARG A 635 4.89 -1.06 7.64
CA ARG A 635 3.90 -1.90 6.94
C ARG A 635 4.38 -2.32 5.56
N ALA A 636 5.03 -1.41 4.82
CA ALA A 636 5.63 -1.70 3.52
C ALA A 636 6.69 -2.83 3.59
N ARG A 637 7.31 -3.04 4.75
CA ARG A 637 8.33 -4.08 4.98
C ARG A 637 7.83 -5.28 5.77
N ARG A 638 6.51 -5.44 5.93
CA ARG A 638 5.87 -6.54 6.66
C ARG A 638 6.38 -6.73 8.09
N VAL A 639 6.79 -5.66 8.76
CA VAL A 639 7.16 -5.72 10.18
C VAL A 639 5.91 -6.04 10.99
N ARG A 640 5.91 -7.19 11.68
CA ARG A 640 4.77 -7.65 12.49
C ARG A 640 4.48 -6.64 13.60
N PHE A 641 3.19 -6.38 13.84
CA PHE A 641 2.68 -5.41 14.83
C PHE A 641 3.26 -5.60 16.24
N GLU A 642 3.64 -6.84 16.58
CA GLU A 642 4.29 -7.22 17.84
C GLU A 642 5.60 -6.45 18.13
N GLN A 643 6.31 -5.98 17.10
CA GLN A 643 7.60 -5.30 17.23
C GLN A 643 7.49 -3.81 17.58
N TRP A 644 6.29 -3.23 17.55
CA TRP A 644 6.10 -1.79 17.82
C TRP A 644 6.21 -1.44 19.31
N LYS A 645 5.71 -2.31 20.20
CA LYS A 645 5.79 -2.11 21.67
C LYS A 645 7.25 -2.09 22.18
N PRO A 646 8.13 -3.04 21.79
CA PRO A 646 9.55 -3.00 22.16
C PRO A 646 10.27 -1.72 21.71
N LEU A 647 10.04 -1.28 20.46
CA LEU A 647 10.66 -0.07 19.91
C LEU A 647 10.24 1.18 20.69
N ALA A 648 8.93 1.35 20.94
CA ALA A 648 8.40 2.47 21.70
C ALA A 648 8.95 2.47 23.15
N LYS A 649 9.05 1.30 23.77
CA LYS A 649 9.65 1.15 25.11
C LYS A 649 11.12 1.57 25.09
N LEU A 650 11.90 1.20 24.08
CA LEU A 650 13.32 1.53 23.98
C LEU A 650 13.55 3.04 23.84
N VAL A 651 12.80 3.69 22.94
CA VAL A 651 12.87 5.16 22.76
C VAL A 651 12.45 5.89 24.03
N MET A 652 11.36 5.46 24.68
CA MET A 652 10.89 6.06 25.93
C MET A 652 11.90 5.88 27.07
N THR A 653 12.49 4.69 27.19
CA THR A 653 13.52 4.40 28.21
C THR A 653 14.75 5.28 27.97
N HIS A 654 15.17 5.47 26.72
CA HIS A 654 16.28 6.36 26.39
C HIS A 654 15.95 7.82 26.69
N PHE A 655 14.72 8.27 26.43
CA PHE A 655 14.26 9.62 26.78
C PHE A 655 14.31 9.89 28.29
N LEU A 656 13.87 8.92 29.09
CA LEU A 656 13.89 9.04 30.56
C LEU A 656 15.31 8.95 31.16
N THR A 657 16.19 8.16 30.56
CA THR A 657 17.55 7.93 31.09
C THR A 657 18.60 8.92 30.56
N ARG A 658 18.48 9.37 29.30
CA ARG A 658 19.40 10.32 28.65
C ARG A 658 18.63 11.36 27.80
N PRO A 659 17.85 12.25 28.43
CA PRO A 659 17.10 13.27 27.70
C PRO A 659 18.00 14.24 26.91
N SER A 660 19.23 14.49 27.37
CA SER A 660 20.19 15.37 26.69
C SER A 660 20.48 14.94 25.26
N ASP A 661 20.47 13.63 24.99
CA ASP A 661 20.76 13.08 23.67
C ASP A 661 19.66 13.41 22.66
N PHE A 662 18.45 13.78 23.10
CA PHE A 662 17.39 14.24 22.20
C PHE A 662 17.51 15.70 21.81
N PHE A 663 18.26 16.51 22.57
CA PHE A 663 18.35 17.97 22.36
C PHE A 663 19.73 18.43 21.92
N TRP A 664 20.78 17.66 22.25
CA TRP A 664 22.17 18.02 21.97
C TRP A 664 22.96 16.84 21.38
N PRO A 665 23.86 17.08 20.41
CA PRO A 665 24.68 16.02 19.84
C PRO A 665 25.73 15.50 20.86
N PRO A 666 25.85 14.17 21.04
CA PRO A 666 26.82 13.55 21.94
C PRO A 666 28.26 13.74 21.42
N LYS A 667 29.25 13.56 22.32
CA LYS A 667 30.69 13.66 21.96
C LYS A 667 31.21 12.45 21.16
N ARG A 668 30.48 11.33 21.19
CA ARG A 668 30.72 10.09 20.41
C ARG A 668 29.42 9.68 19.71
N PRO A 669 29.46 8.98 18.57
CA PRO A 669 28.25 8.46 17.91
C PRO A 669 27.43 7.61 18.89
N LEU A 670 26.10 7.68 18.79
CA LEU A 670 25.19 6.89 19.62
C LEU A 670 25.28 5.41 19.26
N GLU A 671 25.91 4.61 20.13
CA GLU A 671 25.76 3.15 20.18
C GLU A 671 24.77 2.84 21.31
N ILE A 672 23.61 2.28 20.97
CA ILE A 672 22.64 1.77 21.96
C ILE A 672 23.04 0.32 22.22
N ASP A 673 23.67 0.08 23.37
CA ASP A 673 24.17 -1.24 23.77
C ASP A 673 23.03 -2.17 24.22
N ASP A 674 23.14 -3.46 23.89
CA ASP A 674 22.18 -4.53 24.18
C ASP A 674 22.19 -4.90 25.68
N GLN A 675 21.86 -3.98 26.59
CA GLN A 675 21.90 -4.27 28.03
C GLN A 675 20.53 -4.66 28.60
N HIS A 676 20.40 -5.95 28.93
CA HIS A 676 19.56 -6.40 30.05
C HIS A 676 20.03 -5.71 31.34
N PRO A 677 19.14 -5.41 32.31
CA PRO A 677 19.57 -4.95 33.62
C PRO A 677 20.35 -6.08 34.30
N SER A 678 21.67 -6.01 34.29
CA SER A 678 22.53 -6.81 35.14
C SER A 678 22.26 -6.40 36.58
N ILE A 679 21.51 -7.23 37.28
CA ILE A 679 21.47 -7.23 38.74
C ILE A 679 22.91 -7.45 39.19
N GLU A 680 23.54 -6.41 39.73
CA GLU A 680 24.76 -6.53 40.51
C GLU A 680 24.49 -7.53 41.64
N LYS A 681 24.95 -8.77 41.46
CA LYS A 681 25.27 -9.64 42.58
C LYS A 681 26.62 -9.20 43.10
N THR A 682 26.60 -8.32 44.08
CA THR A 682 27.71 -8.17 45.02
C THR A 682 28.03 -9.56 45.60
N LYS A 683 29.21 -10.07 45.27
CA LYS A 683 29.88 -11.14 45.99
C LYS A 683 31.27 -10.64 46.34
N ASN A 684 31.46 -10.53 47.66
CA ASN A 684 32.66 -10.25 48.46
C ASN A 684 33.21 -8.82 48.41
#